data_AF-A0AAD5YZG4-F1
#
_entry.id   AF-A0AAD5YZG4-F1
#
_cell.length_a   1.000
_cell.length_b   1.000
_cell.length_c   1.000
_cell.angle_alpha   90.00
_cell.angle_beta   90.00
_cell.angle_gamma   90.00
#
_symmetry.space_group_name_H-M   'P 1'
#
loop_
_entity.id
_entity.type
_entity.pdbx_description
1 polymer ?
#
loop_
_entity_poly.entity_id
_entity_poly.type
_entity_poly.pdbx_seq_one_letter_code
_entity_poly.pdbx_strand_id
1 'polypeptide(L)'
;MDRAYTNLLAHLQNAKPTLPLTTIQSALAHYLAHLSPLPTPLAGLAISSPLYLAQPFTADRLQSLLTAFRHATHSRYRKQIDAMKNRSRIGTLFSKSLNAALDQWIEEVVKGVQGGHSVLRLSSLSGLLLGISDLEAEVGKTQSDDASARALRLEHSRNSVEDELVVAVAEVMDTHSYGLALVAVNDWEHEFVPAGREVLLLSLIIAAQSLPLVSQSRFDILPLPTLNHLVMLTLSSALYGGKFLHNLPASASQQGEYRVFIPLGSPSALVLKSITASPVFTSTASLSRLAARCLRSRLESYSDLKKSEGLRAASETLRLLRDMAVELELDWTGSPLASAVETPNSRPISQTVWSILKTVLFSTIMISDAILSSIIYIQPGSTPYIQTSTSSSELALRVLEILSCFAFIISQFGGVTSSSQGFEQLKKTFYLALDILAHANSVTQEVGNLANSYVRDQCLALKASAITEAPESFRNAKKAFLLASIEQLVPALSGDEIRDSVFDVCWPHLSDPSHRETFESAHSVILSVFASHAQRQQRCSEAQTSHPIHGKPHDENSQTDNIGFIPRNLESSDFVRKMVPFYAHCLLENSADGRLSTPQLRLAFAALVRCAGASGLNVDTASDETLVLSWYCMQLFIDAIHSKTHVEENNMNEERLHRLRLAVISAVPSLPLALMLQALQEIKTMITSIPISSSISTSLPTSAPKSAASNQLDQVEDIRDQLIQALFQEIMVQAGYREKSAAMQWWYENRSDLQTVDSTKVALNTNPSTLFSDYGIGETDTVMLFSPNQIDYPLTAWAIHRLGSIVTCSNPQFTTDELCHQLRIANVTLMIVHSTVLGVSLSAAKQFGLSSDRIVLLDKPGNAYAIDSSCAPSLYKTVPDLIMKGLNRPFAFKEFTLGSGEGKTKVALLSWSSGTTGLPKMAVQCGVGRKYRPPNFTFCPGEVALGVLPFYHVAGFTITVHLIIFCSMTLLVPPKYDFFDMLNNLERHRVSHLLLVPPQAAPLSKYSRLHDHDLSNLKTLFMGAAPVSPQVQAKLCELLPGVRIGQIYGMTEMTTVISMMAADQQRGPLGSSGRLLPGIEARIVKLDGTLAAPGEPGELVVRGPAAALGYWQNPAASSETFVDGWVRTGDQVILTAENEVLVQDRLKVEFLKVKGFQVAPAELEGTLLGHTDVVDCCVVGVLDERRGEVPLAYVVLSPAARDRAQRSTQASLEIEESIKKVQTLHRPGT
;
A
#
# COMPACT_ATOMS: atom_id res chain seq x y z
N MET A 1 -57.46 -25.81 -25.81
CA MET A 1 -56.25 -25.00 -26.03
C MET A 1 -56.57 -23.56 -25.68
N ASP A 2 -55.64 -22.87 -25.01
CA ASP A 2 -55.76 -21.44 -24.72
C ASP A 2 -55.86 -20.63 -26.02
N ARG A 3 -56.92 -19.82 -26.17
CA ARG A 3 -57.15 -18.99 -27.37
C ARG A 3 -56.06 -17.96 -27.58
N ALA A 4 -55.45 -17.45 -26.51
CA ALA A 4 -54.37 -16.49 -26.61
C ALA A 4 -53.06 -17.14 -27.08
N TYR A 5 -52.83 -18.41 -26.74
CA TYR A 5 -51.70 -19.19 -27.26
C TYR A 5 -51.86 -19.46 -28.77
N THR A 6 -53.05 -19.85 -29.23
CA THR A 6 -53.30 -20.04 -30.66
C THR A 6 -53.14 -18.74 -31.46
N ASN A 7 -53.51 -17.60 -30.88
CA ASN A 7 -53.29 -16.29 -31.50
C ASN A 7 -51.80 -15.95 -31.59
N LEU A 8 -51.00 -16.23 -30.55
CA LEU A 8 -49.55 -16.05 -30.60
C LEU A 8 -48.93 -16.88 -31.74
N LEU A 9 -49.32 -18.16 -31.86
CA LEU A 9 -48.82 -19.04 -32.93
C LEU A 9 -49.14 -18.49 -34.33
N ALA A 10 -50.38 -18.02 -34.53
CA ALA A 10 -50.81 -17.41 -35.80
C ALA A 10 -49.99 -16.14 -36.13
N HIS A 11 -49.61 -15.35 -35.12
CA HIS A 11 -48.78 -14.16 -35.32
C HIS A 11 -47.30 -14.48 -35.57
N LEU A 12 -46.74 -15.51 -34.92
CA LEU A 12 -45.38 -15.97 -35.21
C LEU A 12 -45.27 -16.50 -36.65
N GLN A 13 -46.29 -17.22 -37.12
CA GLN A 13 -46.36 -17.73 -38.50
C GLN A 13 -46.57 -16.65 -39.57
N ASN A 14 -46.79 -15.38 -39.20
CA ASN A 14 -47.03 -14.29 -40.12
C ASN A 14 -45.89 -13.25 -40.08
N ALA A 15 -45.28 -12.96 -41.23
CA ALA A 15 -44.23 -11.96 -41.37
C ALA A 15 -44.70 -10.52 -41.05
N LYS A 16 -45.99 -10.23 -41.18
CA LYS A 16 -46.62 -8.94 -40.84
C LYS A 16 -47.78 -9.16 -39.86
N PRO A 17 -47.50 -9.25 -38.55
CA PRO A 17 -48.54 -9.49 -37.56
C PRO A 17 -49.42 -8.25 -37.41
N THR A 18 -50.69 -8.47 -37.04
CA THR A 18 -51.63 -7.37 -36.77
C THR A 18 -51.46 -6.78 -35.37
N LEU A 19 -50.77 -7.49 -34.47
CA LEU A 19 -50.47 -7.03 -33.11
C LEU A 19 -49.13 -6.26 -33.04
N PRO A 20 -49.01 -5.27 -32.13
CA PRO A 20 -47.74 -4.63 -31.84
C PRO A 20 -46.67 -5.63 -31.40
N LEU A 21 -45.42 -5.38 -31.80
CA LEU A 21 -44.27 -6.24 -31.50
C LEU A 21 -44.07 -6.43 -29.98
N THR A 22 -44.33 -5.39 -29.18
CA THR A 22 -44.26 -5.43 -27.70
C THR A 22 -45.30 -6.36 -27.08
N THR A 23 -46.47 -6.49 -27.70
CA THR A 23 -47.53 -7.43 -27.27
C THR A 23 -47.11 -8.87 -27.57
N ILE A 24 -46.55 -9.12 -28.75
CA ILE A 24 -46.04 -10.44 -29.16
C ILE A 24 -44.87 -10.86 -28.26
N GLN A 25 -43.95 -9.96 -27.97
CA GLN A 25 -42.85 -10.15 -27.01
C GLN A 25 -43.36 -10.58 -25.63
N SER A 26 -44.34 -9.86 -25.09
CA SER A 26 -44.90 -10.12 -23.76
C SER A 26 -45.62 -11.46 -23.72
N ALA A 27 -46.39 -11.78 -24.77
CA ALA A 27 -47.06 -13.08 -24.91
C ALA A 27 -46.04 -14.22 -25.03
N LEU A 28 -44.99 -14.05 -25.84
CA LEU A 28 -43.93 -15.03 -26.01
C LEU A 28 -43.21 -15.30 -24.67
N ALA A 29 -42.85 -14.25 -23.94
CA ALA A 29 -42.23 -14.38 -22.60
C ALA A 29 -43.14 -15.13 -21.62
N HIS A 30 -44.43 -14.79 -21.60
CA HIS A 30 -45.42 -15.44 -20.74
C HIS A 30 -45.53 -16.95 -21.05
N TYR A 31 -45.74 -17.31 -22.31
CA TYR A 31 -45.94 -18.71 -22.67
C TYR A 31 -44.66 -19.56 -22.54
N LEU A 32 -43.48 -19.01 -22.84
CA LEU A 32 -42.20 -19.69 -22.58
C LEU A 32 -42.02 -20.05 -21.10
N ALA A 33 -42.47 -19.19 -20.18
CA ALA A 33 -42.40 -19.46 -18.75
C ALA A 33 -43.50 -20.43 -18.24
N HIS A 34 -44.68 -20.42 -18.87
CA HIS A 34 -45.89 -21.04 -18.33
C HIS A 34 -46.32 -22.37 -18.95
N LEU A 35 -45.90 -22.68 -20.19
CA LEU A 35 -46.30 -23.89 -20.91
C LEU A 35 -45.97 -25.20 -20.17
N SER A 36 -46.81 -26.21 -20.38
CA SER A 36 -46.64 -27.60 -19.93
C SER A 36 -47.32 -28.52 -20.95
N PRO A 37 -46.62 -29.47 -21.63
CA PRO A 37 -45.23 -29.93 -21.41
C PRO A 37 -44.14 -28.97 -21.92
N LEU A 38 -42.87 -29.39 -21.87
CA LEU A 38 -41.61 -28.61 -21.99
C LEU A 38 -41.63 -27.52 -23.10
N PRO A 39 -40.99 -26.35 -22.89
CA PRO A 39 -41.08 -25.16 -23.75
C PRO A 39 -40.38 -25.29 -25.12
N THR A 40 -39.68 -26.40 -25.36
CA THR A 40 -38.86 -26.71 -26.54
C THR A 40 -39.55 -26.38 -27.87
N PRO A 41 -40.82 -26.77 -28.13
CA PRO A 41 -41.47 -26.51 -29.41
C PRO A 41 -41.76 -25.03 -29.65
N LEU A 42 -42.09 -24.26 -28.60
CA LEU A 42 -42.33 -22.82 -28.72
C LEU A 42 -41.02 -22.06 -28.94
N ALA A 43 -39.95 -22.46 -28.23
CA ALA A 43 -38.62 -21.90 -28.42
C ALA A 43 -38.14 -22.11 -29.87
N GLY A 44 -38.30 -23.32 -30.40
CA GLY A 44 -38.00 -23.64 -31.81
C GLY A 44 -38.87 -22.87 -32.80
N LEU A 45 -40.18 -22.76 -32.53
CA LEU A 45 -41.06 -21.97 -33.38
C LEU A 45 -40.69 -20.48 -33.39
N ALA A 46 -40.26 -19.92 -32.26
CA ALA A 46 -39.88 -18.52 -32.16
C ALA A 46 -38.66 -18.18 -33.04
N ILE A 47 -37.65 -19.06 -33.08
CA ILE A 47 -36.47 -18.87 -33.92
C ILE A 47 -36.70 -19.27 -35.39
N SER A 48 -37.70 -20.08 -35.69
CA SER A 48 -38.11 -20.43 -37.06
C SER A 48 -39.26 -19.56 -37.57
N SER A 49 -39.66 -18.54 -36.81
CA SER A 49 -40.84 -17.71 -37.03
C SER A 49 -40.63 -16.75 -38.21
N PRO A 50 -41.50 -16.76 -39.23
CA PRO A 50 -41.48 -15.76 -40.31
C PRO A 50 -41.44 -14.31 -39.83
N LEU A 51 -42.04 -13.98 -38.68
CA LEU A 51 -41.93 -12.65 -38.06
C LEU A 51 -40.48 -12.20 -37.84
N TYR A 52 -39.65 -13.09 -37.28
CA TYR A 52 -38.27 -12.78 -36.91
C TYR A 52 -37.28 -13.08 -38.04
N LEU A 53 -37.61 -14.03 -38.93
CA LEU A 53 -36.81 -14.39 -40.10
C LEU A 53 -37.00 -13.45 -41.31
N ALA A 54 -38.07 -12.64 -41.34
CA ALA A 54 -38.32 -11.76 -42.47
C ALA A 54 -37.19 -10.73 -42.65
N GLN A 55 -36.54 -10.79 -43.81
CA GLN A 55 -35.49 -9.85 -44.21
C GLN A 55 -36.08 -8.50 -44.67
N PRO A 56 -35.42 -7.36 -44.39
CA PRO A 56 -34.18 -7.24 -43.60
C PRO A 56 -34.43 -7.43 -42.09
N PHE A 57 -33.45 -7.98 -41.38
CA PHE A 57 -33.46 -7.99 -39.92
C PHE A 57 -33.50 -6.55 -39.38
N THR A 58 -34.33 -6.29 -38.36
CA THR A 58 -34.39 -4.98 -37.69
C THR A 58 -33.96 -5.09 -36.24
N ALA A 59 -33.32 -4.03 -35.73
CA ALA A 59 -32.91 -3.93 -34.33
C ALA A 59 -34.08 -4.20 -33.37
N ASP A 60 -35.26 -3.64 -33.67
CA ASP A 60 -36.45 -3.80 -32.84
C ASP A 60 -36.93 -5.26 -32.74
N ARG A 61 -36.90 -6.02 -33.85
CA ARG A 61 -37.28 -7.44 -33.86
C ARG A 61 -36.30 -8.28 -33.06
N LEU A 62 -34.99 -8.06 -33.23
CA LEU A 62 -33.97 -8.79 -32.51
C LEU A 62 -33.96 -8.44 -31.01
N GLN A 63 -34.13 -7.18 -30.65
CA GLN A 63 -34.24 -6.75 -29.25
C GLN A 63 -35.53 -7.26 -28.59
N SER A 64 -36.63 -7.29 -29.34
CA SER A 64 -37.89 -7.87 -28.88
C SER A 64 -37.73 -9.35 -28.52
N LEU A 65 -37.06 -10.14 -29.39
CA LEU A 65 -36.79 -11.55 -29.14
C LEU A 65 -35.89 -11.74 -27.91
N LEU A 66 -34.77 -10.99 -27.82
CA LEU A 66 -33.87 -11.00 -26.67
C LEU A 66 -34.61 -10.70 -25.36
N THR A 67 -35.43 -9.65 -25.36
CA THR A 67 -36.18 -9.23 -24.17
C THR A 67 -37.24 -10.26 -23.80
N ALA A 68 -37.87 -10.94 -24.76
CA ALA A 68 -38.82 -12.00 -24.47
C ALA A 68 -38.17 -13.16 -23.70
N PHE A 69 -36.99 -13.63 -24.12
CA PHE A 69 -36.25 -14.70 -23.44
C PHE A 69 -35.72 -14.27 -22.06
N ARG A 70 -35.23 -13.02 -21.95
CA ARG A 70 -34.82 -12.43 -20.66
C ARG A 70 -35.98 -12.39 -19.67
N HIS A 71 -37.14 -11.87 -20.07
CA HIS A 71 -38.32 -11.80 -19.23
C HIS A 71 -38.93 -13.18 -18.93
N ALA A 72 -38.84 -14.14 -19.85
CA ALA A 72 -39.28 -15.51 -19.61
C ALA A 72 -38.52 -16.14 -18.42
N THR A 73 -37.22 -15.88 -18.32
CA THR A 73 -36.36 -16.35 -17.23
C THR A 73 -36.82 -15.82 -15.88
N HIS A 74 -37.03 -14.50 -15.78
CA HIS A 74 -37.59 -13.84 -14.59
C HIS A 74 -38.98 -14.35 -14.22
N SER A 75 -39.86 -14.49 -15.22
CA SER A 75 -41.22 -14.98 -15.02
C SER A 75 -41.25 -16.43 -14.55
N ARG A 76 -40.35 -17.27 -15.08
CA ARG A 76 -40.18 -18.67 -14.66
C ARG A 76 -39.71 -18.77 -13.22
N TYR A 77 -38.72 -17.96 -12.83
CA TYR A 77 -38.23 -17.89 -11.45
C TYR A 77 -39.34 -17.53 -10.46
N ARG A 78 -40.11 -16.46 -10.74
CA ARG A 78 -41.25 -16.07 -9.91
C ARG A 78 -42.29 -17.18 -9.78
N LYS A 79 -42.67 -17.81 -10.90
CA LYS A 79 -43.61 -18.95 -10.90
C LYS A 79 -43.13 -20.10 -10.03
N GLN A 80 -41.83 -20.42 -10.04
CA GLN A 80 -41.28 -21.49 -9.20
C GLN A 80 -41.26 -21.11 -7.72
N ILE A 81 -40.97 -19.86 -7.38
CA ILE A 81 -41.08 -19.35 -6.00
C ILE A 81 -42.53 -19.42 -5.50
N ASP A 82 -43.48 -18.94 -6.29
CA ASP A 82 -44.90 -18.96 -5.90
C ASP A 82 -45.40 -20.39 -5.75
N ALA A 83 -44.97 -21.30 -6.64
CA ALA A 83 -45.25 -22.72 -6.52
C ALA A 83 -44.61 -23.35 -5.27
N MET A 84 -43.47 -22.85 -4.79
CA MET A 84 -42.86 -23.31 -3.53
C MET A 84 -43.60 -22.76 -2.30
N LYS A 85 -44.00 -21.49 -2.31
CA LYS A 85 -44.77 -20.86 -1.22
C LYS A 85 -46.12 -21.53 -0.99
N ASN A 86 -46.77 -21.99 -2.07
CA ASN A 86 -48.10 -22.59 -2.03
C ASN A 86 -48.09 -24.12 -1.79
N ARG A 87 -46.95 -24.75 -1.48
CA ARG A 87 -46.84 -26.22 -1.27
C ARG A 87 -47.04 -26.63 0.19
N SER A 88 -47.72 -27.75 0.39
CA SER A 88 -47.81 -28.43 1.69
C SER A 88 -46.46 -29.07 2.07
N ARG A 89 -46.20 -29.25 3.38
CA ARG A 89 -44.95 -29.82 3.92
C ARG A 89 -44.58 -31.20 3.31
N ILE A 90 -45.57 -31.99 2.90
CA ILE A 90 -45.36 -33.31 2.27
C ILE A 90 -45.01 -33.16 0.79
N GLY A 91 -45.59 -32.18 0.08
CA GLY A 91 -45.27 -31.89 -1.32
C GLY A 91 -43.86 -31.34 -1.53
N THR A 92 -43.24 -30.76 -0.49
CA THR A 92 -41.86 -30.28 -0.53
C THR A 92 -40.82 -31.42 -0.58
N LEU A 93 -41.15 -32.61 -0.05
CA LEU A 93 -40.24 -33.77 -0.03
C LEU A 93 -40.08 -34.45 -1.41
N PHE A 94 -41.11 -34.38 -2.26
CA PHE A 94 -41.16 -35.09 -3.55
C PHE A 94 -41.00 -34.17 -4.77
N SER A 95 -40.80 -32.87 -4.57
CA SER A 95 -40.70 -31.91 -5.67
C SER A 95 -39.27 -31.47 -5.95
N LYS A 96 -38.99 -31.17 -7.22
CA LYS A 96 -37.68 -30.66 -7.65
C LYS A 96 -37.33 -29.39 -6.88
N SER A 97 -36.05 -29.25 -6.54
CA SER A 97 -35.51 -28.01 -5.98
C SER A 97 -35.67 -26.86 -6.98
N LEU A 98 -35.59 -25.62 -6.48
CA LEU A 98 -35.73 -24.41 -7.31
C LEU A 98 -34.70 -24.41 -8.44
N ASN A 99 -33.44 -24.70 -8.09
CA ASN A 99 -32.34 -24.80 -9.04
C ASN A 99 -32.61 -25.92 -10.05
N ALA A 100 -32.97 -27.14 -9.62
CA ALA A 100 -33.22 -28.25 -10.55
C ALA A 100 -34.42 -28.00 -11.49
N ALA A 101 -35.45 -27.27 -11.04
CA ALA A 101 -36.61 -26.93 -11.85
C ALA A 101 -36.32 -25.81 -12.86
N LEU A 102 -35.39 -24.91 -12.52
CA LEU A 102 -34.91 -23.85 -13.42
C LEU A 102 -33.88 -24.40 -14.42
N ASP A 103 -32.90 -25.18 -13.97
CA ASP A 103 -31.91 -25.84 -14.84
C ASP A 103 -32.60 -26.65 -15.93
N GLN A 104 -33.56 -27.50 -15.55
CA GLN A 104 -34.33 -28.28 -16.52
C GLN A 104 -35.07 -27.37 -17.51
N TRP A 105 -35.66 -26.26 -17.06
CA TRP A 105 -36.37 -25.35 -17.96
C TRP A 105 -35.41 -24.67 -18.93
N ILE A 106 -34.24 -24.20 -18.46
CA ILE A 106 -33.22 -23.57 -19.27
C ILE A 106 -32.71 -24.54 -20.33
N GLU A 107 -32.37 -25.78 -19.96
CA GLU A 107 -31.94 -26.82 -20.91
C GLU A 107 -32.96 -27.07 -22.01
N GLU A 108 -34.25 -27.13 -21.67
CA GLU A 108 -35.31 -27.38 -22.65
C GLU A 108 -35.55 -26.20 -23.58
N VAL A 109 -35.35 -24.96 -23.08
CA VAL A 109 -35.33 -23.78 -23.94
C VAL A 109 -34.12 -23.81 -24.88
N VAL A 110 -32.92 -24.15 -24.38
CA VAL A 110 -31.70 -24.26 -25.20
C VAL A 110 -31.85 -25.30 -26.29
N LYS A 111 -32.34 -26.51 -25.97
CA LYS A 111 -32.65 -27.57 -26.96
C LYS A 111 -33.61 -27.10 -28.05
N GLY A 112 -34.56 -26.22 -27.70
CA GLY A 112 -35.51 -25.66 -28.67
C GLY A 112 -34.88 -24.64 -29.60
N VAL A 113 -33.85 -23.92 -29.13
CA VAL A 113 -33.12 -22.90 -29.90
C VAL A 113 -32.02 -23.53 -30.79
N GLN A 114 -31.53 -24.71 -30.45
CA GLN A 114 -30.53 -25.43 -31.24
C GLN A 114 -30.99 -25.69 -32.68
N GLY A 115 -30.07 -25.52 -33.64
CA GLY A 115 -30.33 -25.75 -35.07
C GLY A 115 -31.11 -24.65 -35.81
N GLY A 116 -31.45 -23.54 -35.14
CA GLY A 116 -32.05 -22.35 -35.75
C GLY A 116 -31.08 -21.45 -36.53
N HIS A 117 -31.62 -20.38 -37.12
CA HIS A 117 -30.80 -19.34 -37.75
C HIS A 117 -29.88 -18.67 -36.73
N SER A 118 -28.59 -18.56 -37.04
CA SER A 118 -27.51 -18.13 -36.13
C SER A 118 -27.79 -16.78 -35.43
N VAL A 119 -28.25 -15.76 -36.17
CA VAL A 119 -28.64 -14.43 -35.64
C VAL A 119 -29.78 -14.50 -34.62
N LEU A 120 -30.80 -15.33 -34.85
CA LEU A 120 -31.93 -15.47 -33.93
C LEU A 120 -31.56 -16.28 -32.70
N ARG A 121 -30.73 -17.32 -32.87
CA ARG A 121 -30.10 -18.07 -31.77
C ARG A 121 -29.32 -17.13 -30.86
N LEU A 122 -28.46 -16.30 -31.45
CA LEU A 122 -27.67 -15.29 -30.73
C LEU A 122 -28.55 -14.36 -29.89
N SER A 123 -29.64 -13.84 -30.46
CA SER A 123 -30.59 -12.97 -29.74
C SER A 123 -31.28 -13.69 -28.58
N SER A 124 -31.84 -14.88 -28.82
CA SER A 124 -32.52 -15.68 -27.80
C SER A 124 -31.59 -16.10 -26.65
N LEU A 125 -30.39 -16.59 -26.96
CA LEU A 125 -29.40 -17.03 -25.97
C LEU A 125 -28.82 -15.85 -25.18
N SER A 126 -28.61 -14.70 -25.82
CA SER A 126 -28.22 -13.46 -25.13
C SER A 126 -29.26 -13.03 -24.11
N GLY A 127 -30.54 -13.11 -24.47
CA GLY A 127 -31.65 -12.82 -23.56
C GLY A 127 -31.69 -13.77 -22.36
N LEU A 128 -31.50 -15.06 -22.62
CA LEU A 128 -31.48 -16.10 -21.59
C LEU A 128 -30.30 -15.90 -20.61
N LEU A 129 -29.08 -15.65 -21.13
CA LEU A 129 -27.88 -15.41 -20.30
C LEU A 129 -27.98 -14.13 -19.46
N LEU A 130 -28.53 -13.05 -20.04
CA LEU A 130 -28.83 -11.82 -19.31
C LEU A 130 -29.85 -12.06 -18.19
N GLY A 131 -30.90 -12.83 -18.47
CA GLY A 131 -31.90 -13.19 -17.47
C GLY A 131 -31.33 -14.01 -16.31
N ILE A 132 -30.45 -14.97 -16.59
CA ILE A 132 -29.74 -15.74 -15.56
C ILE A 132 -28.87 -14.81 -14.71
N SER A 133 -28.08 -13.94 -15.35
CA SER A 133 -27.16 -13.03 -14.65
C SER A 133 -27.89 -11.98 -13.82
N ASP A 134 -29.06 -11.49 -14.27
CA ASP A 134 -29.92 -10.60 -13.49
C ASP A 134 -30.38 -11.27 -12.18
N LEU A 135 -30.83 -12.53 -12.26
CA LEU A 135 -31.31 -13.27 -11.11
C LEU A 135 -30.19 -13.55 -10.09
N GLU A 136 -29.00 -13.90 -10.57
CA GLU A 136 -27.81 -14.06 -9.73
C GLU A 136 -27.47 -12.75 -8.98
N ALA A 137 -27.57 -11.60 -9.65
CA ALA A 137 -27.33 -10.29 -9.06
C ALA A 137 -28.42 -9.85 -8.06
N GLU A 138 -29.70 -10.13 -8.34
CA GLU A 138 -30.82 -9.84 -7.42
C GLU A 138 -30.74 -10.68 -6.13
N VAL A 139 -30.37 -11.96 -6.23
CA VAL A 139 -30.16 -12.84 -5.08
C VAL A 139 -28.91 -12.44 -4.28
N GLY A 140 -27.85 -11.97 -4.93
CA GLY A 140 -26.64 -11.47 -4.25
C GLY A 140 -26.88 -10.19 -3.41
N LYS A 141 -27.81 -9.32 -3.83
CA LYS A 141 -28.14 -8.07 -3.10
C LYS A 141 -29.06 -8.27 -1.89
N THR A 142 -29.80 -9.37 -1.84
CA THR A 142 -30.80 -9.65 -0.77
C THR A 142 -30.19 -10.41 0.41
N GLN A 143 -28.88 -10.68 0.41
CA GLN A 143 -28.14 -11.37 1.48
C GLN A 143 -27.85 -10.52 2.73
N SER A 144 -28.79 -9.68 3.20
CA SER A 144 -28.58 -8.93 4.45
C SER A 144 -29.31 -9.49 5.67
N ASP A 145 -30.45 -10.20 5.59
CA ASP A 145 -31.20 -10.50 6.82
C ASP A 145 -32.01 -11.82 6.90
N ASP A 146 -32.10 -12.64 5.84
CA ASP A 146 -32.97 -13.83 5.87
C ASP A 146 -32.24 -15.14 5.51
N ALA A 147 -31.97 -15.96 6.53
CA ALA A 147 -31.28 -17.27 6.46
C ALA A 147 -32.02 -18.34 5.61
N SER A 148 -33.16 -18.01 5.01
CA SER A 148 -33.98 -18.90 4.19
C SER A 148 -33.72 -18.80 2.67
N ALA A 149 -33.00 -17.77 2.20
CA ALA A 149 -32.68 -17.59 0.78
C ALA A 149 -31.46 -18.44 0.35
N ARG A 150 -31.71 -19.67 -0.12
CA ARG A 150 -30.69 -20.55 -0.73
C ARG A 150 -30.06 -19.87 -1.95
N ALA A 151 -28.74 -19.77 -2.00
CA ALA A 151 -28.00 -19.25 -3.16
C ALA A 151 -28.45 -19.97 -4.46
N LEU A 152 -28.82 -19.18 -5.47
CA LEU A 152 -29.14 -19.68 -6.81
C LEU A 152 -27.85 -20.26 -7.41
N ARG A 153 -27.84 -21.56 -7.76
CA ARG A 153 -26.69 -22.23 -8.37
C ARG A 153 -27.16 -22.89 -9.67
N LEU A 154 -26.95 -22.20 -10.79
CA LEU A 154 -27.38 -22.61 -12.14
C LEU A 154 -26.17 -22.88 -13.06
N GLU A 155 -25.02 -23.28 -12.51
CA GLU A 155 -23.77 -23.42 -13.27
C GLU A 155 -23.92 -24.36 -14.48
N HIS A 156 -24.62 -25.48 -14.32
CA HIS A 156 -24.78 -26.45 -15.40
C HIS A 156 -25.57 -25.88 -16.59
N SER A 157 -26.73 -25.28 -16.33
CA SER A 157 -27.57 -24.73 -17.40
C SER A 157 -26.98 -23.44 -17.99
N ARG A 158 -26.32 -22.61 -17.16
CA ARG A 158 -25.55 -21.46 -17.63
C ARG A 158 -24.45 -21.89 -18.62
N ASN A 159 -23.71 -22.94 -18.30
CA ASN A 159 -22.67 -23.49 -19.18
C ASN A 159 -23.24 -23.88 -20.55
N SER A 160 -24.38 -24.56 -20.58
CA SER A 160 -25.05 -24.94 -21.85
C SER A 160 -25.49 -23.73 -22.67
N VAL A 161 -25.98 -22.65 -22.03
CA VAL A 161 -26.31 -21.39 -22.71
C VAL A 161 -25.06 -20.72 -23.28
N GLU A 162 -23.98 -20.68 -22.51
CA GLU A 162 -22.71 -20.08 -22.95
C GLU A 162 -22.09 -20.83 -24.14
N ASP A 163 -22.10 -22.17 -24.13
CA ASP A 163 -21.58 -23.01 -25.21
C ASP A 163 -22.31 -22.72 -26.53
N GLU A 164 -23.65 -22.74 -26.51
CA GLU A 164 -24.47 -22.45 -27.68
C GLU A 164 -24.36 -20.99 -28.14
N LEU A 165 -24.20 -20.05 -27.20
CA LEU A 165 -24.02 -18.63 -27.51
C LEU A 165 -22.71 -18.40 -28.28
N VAL A 166 -21.62 -19.03 -27.85
CA VAL A 166 -20.31 -18.94 -28.51
C VAL A 166 -20.37 -19.53 -29.91
N VAL A 167 -21.04 -20.67 -30.08
CA VAL A 167 -21.26 -21.28 -31.41
C VAL A 167 -22.07 -20.34 -32.31
N ALA A 168 -23.16 -19.76 -31.81
CA ALA A 168 -23.98 -18.82 -32.59
C ALA A 168 -23.19 -17.57 -33.02
N VAL A 169 -22.33 -17.02 -32.15
CA VAL A 169 -21.45 -15.91 -32.51
C VAL A 169 -20.44 -16.31 -33.59
N ALA A 170 -19.79 -17.48 -33.44
CA ALA A 170 -18.83 -17.98 -34.42
C ALA A 170 -19.49 -18.18 -35.80
N GLU A 171 -20.67 -18.80 -35.86
CA GLU A 171 -21.42 -18.98 -37.10
C GLU A 171 -21.79 -17.65 -37.77
N VAL A 172 -22.25 -16.65 -36.99
CA VAL A 172 -22.55 -15.31 -37.53
C VAL A 172 -21.30 -14.67 -38.10
N MET A 173 -20.16 -14.79 -37.40
CA MET A 173 -18.89 -14.27 -37.86
C MET A 173 -18.46 -14.98 -39.16
N ASP A 174 -18.48 -16.30 -39.22
CA ASP A 174 -18.07 -17.04 -40.42
C ASP A 174 -18.97 -16.72 -41.62
N THR A 175 -20.28 -16.61 -41.40
CA THR A 175 -21.26 -16.36 -42.48
C THR A 175 -21.17 -14.93 -43.05
N HIS A 176 -20.83 -13.94 -42.24
CA HIS A 176 -20.94 -12.52 -42.61
C HIS A 176 -19.63 -11.72 -42.59
N SER A 177 -18.51 -12.30 -42.13
CA SER A 177 -17.21 -11.61 -42.08
C SER A 177 -16.38 -11.73 -43.35
N TYR A 178 -16.59 -12.77 -44.17
CA TYR A 178 -15.80 -13.02 -45.40
C TYR A 178 -15.87 -11.87 -46.43
N GLY A 179 -16.93 -11.07 -46.44
CA GLY A 179 -17.07 -9.91 -47.33
C GLY A 179 -16.40 -8.61 -46.86
N LEU A 180 -15.78 -8.57 -45.67
CA LEU A 180 -15.20 -7.36 -45.06
C LEU A 180 -13.67 -7.39 -44.98
N ALA A 181 -13.03 -8.54 -45.24
CA ALA A 181 -11.58 -8.68 -45.23
C ALA A 181 -10.99 -8.16 -46.55
N LEU A 182 -10.21 -7.09 -46.47
CA LEU A 182 -9.32 -6.61 -47.53
C LEU A 182 -8.30 -7.69 -47.93
N VAL A 183 -8.68 -8.58 -48.84
CA VAL A 183 -7.80 -9.25 -49.79
C VAL A 183 -8.55 -9.25 -51.11
N ALA A 184 -7.89 -8.81 -52.18
CA ALA A 184 -8.42 -8.82 -53.53
C ALA A 184 -8.92 -10.23 -53.90
N VAL A 185 -10.24 -10.44 -53.81
CA VAL A 185 -10.92 -11.62 -54.34
C VAL A 185 -11.81 -11.12 -55.46
N ASN A 186 -11.74 -11.85 -56.58
CA ASN A 186 -12.24 -11.48 -57.90
C ASN A 186 -13.70 -10.95 -57.89
N ASP A 187 -13.96 -9.94 -58.73
CA ASP A 187 -15.22 -9.20 -58.89
C ASP A 187 -16.51 -10.05 -59.06
N TRP A 188 -16.43 -11.36 -59.34
CA TRP A 188 -17.60 -12.21 -59.58
C TRP A 188 -18.25 -12.76 -58.30
N GLU A 189 -17.55 -12.80 -57.16
CA GLU A 189 -18.13 -13.30 -55.90
C GLU A 189 -19.04 -12.25 -55.22
N HIS A 190 -18.92 -10.96 -55.60
CA HIS A 190 -19.75 -9.89 -55.06
C HIS A 190 -21.21 -9.92 -55.52
N GLU A 191 -21.55 -10.59 -56.64
CA GLU A 191 -22.94 -10.73 -57.11
C GLU A 191 -23.79 -11.70 -56.26
N PHE A 192 -23.16 -12.52 -55.42
CA PHE A 192 -23.85 -13.54 -54.60
C PHE A 192 -23.86 -13.26 -53.09
N VAL A 193 -23.33 -12.11 -52.63
CA VAL A 193 -23.32 -11.76 -51.20
C VAL A 193 -24.62 -11.02 -50.82
N PRO A 194 -25.53 -11.63 -50.04
CA PRO A 194 -26.75 -10.96 -49.62
C PRO A 194 -26.41 -9.91 -48.56
N ALA A 195 -26.76 -8.64 -48.79
CA ALA A 195 -26.87 -7.51 -47.83
C ALA A 195 -26.28 -7.71 -46.40
N GLY A 196 -25.00 -8.09 -46.28
CA GLY A 196 -24.47 -8.76 -45.07
C GLY A 196 -23.98 -7.83 -43.96
N ARG A 197 -23.73 -6.55 -44.28
CA ARG A 197 -23.09 -5.60 -43.36
C ARG A 197 -24.01 -5.15 -42.22
N GLU A 198 -25.30 -4.93 -42.51
CA GLU A 198 -26.29 -4.56 -41.49
C GLU A 198 -26.59 -5.71 -40.52
N VAL A 199 -26.60 -6.95 -41.01
CA VAL A 199 -26.84 -8.15 -40.20
C VAL A 199 -25.70 -8.39 -39.21
N LEU A 200 -24.46 -8.24 -39.66
CA LEU A 200 -23.28 -8.35 -38.80
C LEU A 200 -23.27 -7.26 -37.72
N LEU A 201 -23.57 -6.01 -38.08
CA LEU A 201 -23.67 -4.87 -37.17
C LEU A 201 -24.69 -5.15 -36.04
N LEU A 202 -25.91 -5.55 -36.40
CA LEU A 202 -26.97 -5.86 -35.44
C LEU A 202 -26.60 -7.03 -34.53
N SER A 203 -25.93 -8.05 -35.09
CA SER A 203 -25.47 -9.20 -34.33
C SER A 203 -24.38 -8.82 -33.33
N LEU A 204 -23.44 -7.95 -33.70
CA LEU A 204 -22.40 -7.45 -32.79
C LEU A 204 -23.00 -6.62 -31.65
N ILE A 205 -24.02 -5.82 -31.91
CA ILE A 205 -24.75 -5.07 -30.87
C ILE A 205 -25.35 -6.03 -29.83
N ILE A 206 -25.98 -7.11 -30.28
CA ILE A 206 -26.58 -8.12 -29.41
C ILE A 206 -25.49 -8.87 -28.64
N ALA A 207 -24.45 -9.34 -29.33
CA ALA A 207 -23.34 -10.06 -28.73
C ALA A 207 -22.60 -9.21 -27.67
N ALA A 208 -22.45 -7.91 -27.89
CA ALA A 208 -21.81 -7.00 -26.94
C ALA A 208 -22.55 -6.86 -25.60
N GLN A 209 -23.83 -7.23 -25.53
CA GLN A 209 -24.59 -7.23 -24.28
C GLN A 209 -24.33 -8.48 -23.43
N SER A 210 -24.08 -9.63 -24.07
CA SER A 210 -24.03 -10.94 -23.43
C SER A 210 -22.64 -11.56 -23.36
N LEU A 211 -21.78 -11.36 -24.36
CA LEU A 211 -20.40 -11.88 -24.38
C LEU A 211 -19.55 -11.43 -23.19
N PRO A 212 -19.67 -10.19 -22.66
CA PRO A 212 -18.98 -9.81 -21.44
C PRO A 212 -19.38 -10.60 -20.19
N LEU A 213 -20.43 -11.43 -20.24
CA LEU A 213 -20.88 -12.30 -19.15
C LEU A 213 -20.43 -13.76 -19.31
N VAL A 214 -19.95 -14.15 -20.49
CA VAL A 214 -19.49 -15.52 -20.77
C VAL A 214 -18.23 -15.81 -19.97
N SER A 215 -18.02 -17.06 -19.52
CA SER A 215 -16.80 -17.47 -18.83
C SER A 215 -15.55 -17.32 -19.72
N GLN A 216 -14.38 -17.09 -19.10
CA GLN A 216 -13.13 -16.85 -19.82
C GLN A 216 -12.76 -18.02 -20.75
N SER A 217 -12.90 -19.27 -20.27
CA SER A 217 -12.54 -20.48 -21.02
C SER A 217 -13.29 -20.61 -22.37
N ARG A 218 -14.57 -20.23 -22.41
CA ARG A 218 -15.41 -20.28 -23.62
C ARG A 218 -15.20 -19.07 -24.51
N PHE A 219 -14.99 -17.90 -23.90
CA PHE A 219 -14.72 -16.67 -24.63
C PHE A 219 -13.43 -16.77 -25.46
N ASP A 220 -12.40 -17.44 -24.94
CA ASP A 220 -11.10 -17.60 -25.61
C ASP A 220 -11.15 -18.51 -26.86
N ILE A 221 -12.25 -19.24 -27.07
CA ILE A 221 -12.50 -20.08 -28.25
C ILE A 221 -12.82 -19.22 -29.48
N LEU A 222 -13.42 -18.04 -29.28
CA LEU A 222 -13.78 -17.14 -30.38
C LEU A 222 -12.53 -16.56 -31.09
N PRO A 223 -12.63 -16.19 -32.38
CA PRO A 223 -11.59 -15.45 -33.09
C PRO A 223 -11.53 -13.99 -32.59
N LEU A 224 -11.00 -13.79 -31.38
CA LEU A 224 -11.01 -12.50 -30.67
C LEU A 224 -10.32 -11.35 -31.43
N PRO A 225 -9.22 -11.54 -32.20
CA PRO A 225 -8.65 -10.45 -33.00
C PRO A 225 -9.63 -9.93 -34.06
N THR A 226 -10.28 -10.85 -34.79
CA THR A 226 -11.31 -10.51 -35.79
C THR A 226 -12.51 -9.85 -35.14
N LEU A 227 -12.97 -10.38 -34.00
CA LEU A 227 -14.07 -9.80 -33.23
C LEU A 227 -13.74 -8.36 -32.78
N ASN A 228 -12.55 -8.14 -32.25
CA ASN A 228 -12.09 -6.81 -31.84
C ASN A 228 -12.06 -5.84 -33.03
N HIS A 229 -11.51 -6.26 -34.17
CA HIS A 229 -11.47 -5.44 -35.37
C HIS A 229 -12.87 -5.02 -35.84
N LEU A 230 -13.81 -5.97 -35.91
CA LEU A 230 -15.19 -5.69 -36.31
C LEU A 230 -15.92 -4.75 -35.33
N VAL A 231 -15.69 -4.93 -34.02
CA VAL A 231 -16.25 -4.04 -32.99
C VAL A 231 -15.67 -2.63 -33.13
N MET A 232 -14.36 -2.49 -33.36
CA MET A 232 -13.71 -1.18 -33.55
C MET A 232 -14.17 -0.48 -34.84
N LEU A 233 -14.36 -1.21 -35.94
CA LEU A 233 -14.96 -0.65 -37.16
C LEU A 233 -16.41 -0.19 -36.92
N THR A 234 -17.16 -0.95 -36.15
CA THR A 234 -18.55 -0.61 -35.78
C THR A 234 -18.59 0.66 -34.93
N LEU A 235 -17.73 0.76 -33.92
CA LEU A 235 -17.58 1.95 -33.08
C LEU A 235 -17.18 3.18 -33.91
N SER A 236 -16.19 3.04 -34.80
CA SER A 236 -15.76 4.12 -35.68
C SER A 236 -16.87 4.60 -36.61
N SER A 237 -17.61 3.66 -37.21
CA SER A 237 -18.77 3.99 -38.04
C SER A 237 -19.90 4.67 -37.25
N ALA A 238 -20.14 4.26 -36.00
CA ALA A 238 -21.17 4.86 -35.14
C ALA A 238 -20.91 6.34 -34.85
N LEU A 239 -19.63 6.69 -34.81
CA LEU A 239 -19.13 8.03 -34.49
C LEU A 239 -18.69 8.80 -35.75
N TYR A 240 -19.06 8.33 -36.95
CA TYR A 240 -18.70 8.96 -38.23
C TYR A 240 -17.18 9.20 -38.40
N GLY A 241 -16.35 8.34 -37.81
CA GLY A 241 -14.90 8.50 -37.80
C GLY A 241 -14.41 9.79 -37.13
N GLY A 242 -15.20 10.39 -36.23
CA GLY A 242 -14.90 11.68 -35.60
C GLY A 242 -15.44 12.91 -36.34
N LYS A 243 -15.97 12.75 -37.57
CA LYS A 243 -16.35 13.86 -38.47
C LYS A 243 -17.78 14.36 -38.30
N PHE A 244 -18.39 14.15 -37.14
CA PHE A 244 -19.77 14.54 -36.89
C PHE A 244 -19.96 16.05 -36.64
N LEU A 245 -18.87 16.78 -36.45
CA LEU A 245 -18.86 18.24 -36.26
C LEU A 245 -18.51 19.02 -37.53
N HIS A 246 -17.97 18.36 -38.55
CA HIS A 246 -17.48 18.98 -39.79
C HIS A 246 -18.44 19.97 -40.46
N ASN A 247 -19.74 19.65 -40.52
CA ASN A 247 -20.75 20.50 -41.18
C ASN A 247 -21.34 21.57 -40.26
N LEU A 248 -20.97 21.60 -38.97
CA LEU A 248 -21.54 22.50 -37.98
C LEU A 248 -21.28 23.99 -38.31
N PRO A 249 -20.08 24.41 -38.76
CA PRO A 249 -19.81 25.82 -39.09
C PRO A 249 -20.73 26.37 -40.18
N ALA A 250 -21.02 25.57 -41.22
CA ALA A 250 -21.91 25.95 -42.32
C ALA A 250 -23.40 26.10 -41.89
N SER A 251 -23.78 25.49 -40.77
CA SER A 251 -25.15 25.51 -40.23
C SER A 251 -25.35 26.54 -39.11
N ALA A 252 -24.28 27.19 -38.66
CA ALA A 252 -24.31 28.15 -37.57
C ALA A 252 -24.38 29.59 -38.10
N SER A 253 -25.14 30.43 -37.41
CA SER A 253 -25.13 31.88 -37.62
C SER A 253 -24.73 32.61 -36.34
N GLN A 254 -23.87 33.61 -36.47
CA GLN A 254 -23.38 34.41 -35.35
C GLN A 254 -24.34 35.58 -35.11
N GLN A 255 -24.86 35.69 -33.88
CA GLN A 255 -25.82 36.74 -33.46
C GLN A 255 -25.19 37.65 -32.40
N GLY A 256 -24.21 38.48 -32.80
CA GLY A 256 -23.47 39.39 -31.91
C GLY A 256 -22.15 38.83 -31.40
N GLU A 257 -21.45 39.58 -30.54
CA GLU A 257 -20.20 39.14 -29.92
C GLU A 257 -20.48 37.92 -29.02
N TYR A 258 -19.86 36.79 -29.36
CA TYR A 258 -19.91 35.52 -28.62
C TYR A 258 -21.26 34.79 -28.59
N ARG A 259 -22.29 35.11 -29.39
CA ARG A 259 -23.54 34.31 -29.42
C ARG A 259 -23.71 33.52 -30.71
N VAL A 260 -23.90 32.21 -30.58
CA VAL A 260 -24.08 31.29 -31.71
C VAL A 260 -25.48 30.69 -31.72
N PHE A 261 -26.15 30.81 -32.87
CA PHE A 261 -27.44 30.22 -33.16
C PHE A 261 -27.30 29.10 -34.18
N ILE A 262 -27.85 27.93 -33.87
CA ILE A 262 -27.88 26.77 -34.76
C ILE A 262 -29.34 26.36 -34.91
N PRO A 263 -29.93 26.43 -36.12
CA PRO A 263 -31.32 26.02 -36.34
C PRO A 263 -31.51 24.52 -36.10
N LEU A 264 -32.60 24.13 -35.41
CA LEU A 264 -32.96 22.74 -35.16
C LEU A 264 -33.24 21.92 -36.44
N GLY A 265 -33.58 22.58 -37.54
CA GLY A 265 -33.80 21.96 -38.85
C GLY A 265 -32.57 21.97 -39.78
N SER A 266 -31.41 22.43 -39.30
CA SER A 266 -30.19 22.46 -40.11
C SER A 266 -29.70 21.03 -40.43
N PRO A 267 -28.96 20.83 -41.55
CA PRO A 267 -28.38 19.52 -41.89
C PRO A 267 -27.55 18.93 -40.74
N SER A 268 -26.78 19.75 -40.04
CA SER A 268 -25.95 19.30 -38.91
C SER A 268 -26.76 18.88 -37.69
N ALA A 269 -27.87 19.58 -37.39
CA ALA A 269 -28.78 19.17 -36.31
C ALA A 269 -29.46 17.81 -36.62
N LEU A 270 -29.80 17.56 -37.88
CA LEU A 270 -30.36 16.28 -38.31
C LEU A 270 -29.36 15.13 -38.22
N VAL A 271 -28.09 15.36 -38.59
CA VAL A 271 -27.01 14.36 -38.45
C VAL A 271 -26.76 14.01 -36.98
N LEU A 272 -26.69 15.00 -36.08
CA LEU A 272 -26.50 14.74 -34.65
C LEU A 272 -27.68 13.97 -34.03
N LYS A 273 -28.90 14.26 -34.49
CA LYS A 273 -30.11 13.54 -34.09
C LYS A 273 -30.15 12.11 -34.64
N SER A 274 -29.67 11.88 -35.87
CA SER A 274 -29.60 10.53 -36.44
C SER A 274 -28.54 9.67 -35.75
N ILE A 275 -27.39 10.26 -35.37
CA ILE A 275 -26.35 9.57 -34.58
C ILE A 275 -26.92 9.14 -33.23
N THR A 276 -27.50 10.07 -32.47
CA THR A 276 -28.00 9.75 -31.11
C THR A 276 -29.20 8.82 -31.09
N ALA A 277 -30.00 8.78 -32.17
CA ALA A 277 -31.08 7.83 -32.35
C ALA A 277 -30.63 6.45 -32.88
N SER A 278 -29.38 6.31 -33.35
CA SER A 278 -28.88 5.07 -33.93
C SER A 278 -28.72 3.98 -32.86
N PRO A 279 -29.19 2.73 -33.10
CA PRO A 279 -28.97 1.59 -32.20
C PRO A 279 -27.49 1.30 -31.91
N VAL A 280 -26.59 1.68 -32.83
CA VAL A 280 -25.15 1.50 -32.67
C VAL A 280 -24.62 2.45 -31.60
N PHE A 281 -25.04 3.72 -31.65
CA PHE A 281 -24.61 4.75 -30.69
C PHE A 281 -25.10 4.44 -29.27
N THR A 282 -26.35 4.00 -29.11
CA THR A 282 -26.88 3.59 -27.80
C THR A 282 -26.17 2.38 -27.22
N SER A 283 -25.52 1.57 -28.07
CA SER A 283 -24.77 0.37 -27.69
C SER A 283 -23.26 0.59 -27.54
N THR A 284 -22.76 1.83 -27.72
CA THR A 284 -21.32 2.15 -27.70
C THR A 284 -20.63 1.66 -26.42
N ALA A 285 -21.23 1.86 -25.25
CA ALA A 285 -20.65 1.42 -23.98
C ALA A 285 -20.52 -0.12 -23.86
N SER A 286 -21.45 -0.87 -24.45
CA SER A 286 -21.40 -2.34 -24.48
C SER A 286 -20.35 -2.83 -25.49
N LEU A 287 -20.30 -2.21 -26.66
CA LEU A 287 -19.30 -2.49 -27.70
C LEU A 287 -17.88 -2.23 -27.19
N SER A 288 -17.66 -1.08 -26.54
CA SER A 288 -16.37 -0.73 -25.96
C SER A 288 -15.95 -1.69 -24.84
N ARG A 289 -16.90 -2.21 -24.04
CA ARG A 289 -16.62 -3.26 -23.02
C ARG A 289 -16.20 -4.57 -23.67
N LEU A 290 -16.86 -4.95 -24.77
CA LEU A 290 -16.48 -6.13 -25.53
C LEU A 290 -15.08 -5.99 -26.12
N ALA A 291 -14.76 -4.85 -26.75
CA ALA A 291 -13.41 -4.57 -27.27
C ALA A 291 -12.34 -4.64 -26.16
N ALA A 292 -12.58 -3.97 -25.03
CA ALA A 292 -11.70 -4.01 -23.87
C ALA A 292 -11.46 -5.45 -23.37
N ARG A 293 -12.52 -6.28 -23.33
CA ARG A 293 -12.42 -7.68 -22.92
C ARG A 293 -11.65 -8.54 -23.93
N CYS A 294 -11.86 -8.35 -25.23
CA CYS A 294 -11.10 -9.04 -26.28
C CYS A 294 -9.59 -8.77 -26.14
N LEU A 295 -9.22 -7.50 -25.94
CA LEU A 295 -7.83 -7.08 -25.80
C LEU A 295 -7.20 -7.63 -24.52
N ARG A 296 -7.88 -7.51 -23.38
CA ARG A 296 -7.41 -8.02 -22.08
C ARG A 296 -7.13 -9.52 -22.13
N SER A 297 -8.09 -10.31 -22.64
CA SER A 297 -7.95 -11.77 -22.79
C SER A 297 -6.68 -12.16 -23.57
N ARG A 298 -6.35 -11.44 -24.64
CA ARG A 298 -5.18 -11.74 -25.47
C ARG A 298 -3.87 -11.27 -24.83
N LEU A 299 -3.86 -10.09 -24.22
CA LEU A 299 -2.68 -9.52 -23.57
C LEU A 299 -2.29 -10.28 -22.28
N GLU A 300 -3.26 -10.78 -21.52
CA GLU A 300 -3.01 -11.55 -20.29
C GLU A 300 -2.73 -13.05 -20.55
N SER A 301 -2.74 -13.49 -21.81
CA SER A 301 -2.55 -14.90 -22.15
C SER A 301 -1.15 -15.42 -21.84
N TYR A 302 -1.01 -16.63 -21.31
CA TYR A 302 0.33 -17.23 -21.09
C TYR A 302 1.10 -17.52 -22.38
N SER A 303 0.43 -17.61 -23.53
CA SER A 303 1.06 -17.90 -24.83
C SER A 303 1.65 -16.66 -25.48
N ASP A 304 2.96 -16.70 -25.78
CA ASP A 304 3.67 -15.59 -26.43
C ASP A 304 3.10 -15.23 -27.82
N LEU A 305 2.64 -16.22 -28.58
CA LEU A 305 1.97 -16.00 -29.87
C LEU A 305 0.67 -15.20 -29.70
N LYS A 306 -0.18 -15.60 -28.74
CA LYS A 306 -1.45 -14.91 -28.46
C LYS A 306 -1.22 -13.49 -27.90
N LYS A 307 -0.18 -13.31 -27.10
CA LYS A 307 0.26 -11.99 -26.62
C LYS A 307 0.72 -11.09 -27.77
N SER A 308 1.53 -11.60 -28.69
CA SER A 308 1.96 -10.88 -29.89
C SER A 308 0.78 -10.43 -30.75
N GLU A 309 -0.21 -11.31 -30.95
CA GLU A 309 -1.46 -10.95 -31.63
C GLU A 309 -2.25 -9.88 -30.86
N GLY A 310 -2.31 -9.99 -29.54
CA GLY A 310 -2.93 -9.01 -28.65
C GLY A 310 -2.28 -7.63 -28.73
N LEU A 311 -0.95 -7.55 -28.75
CA LEU A 311 -0.19 -6.30 -28.90
C LEU A 311 -0.46 -5.65 -30.26
N ARG A 312 -0.48 -6.43 -31.34
CA ARG A 312 -0.85 -5.93 -32.68
C ARG A 312 -2.27 -5.38 -32.70
N ALA A 313 -3.23 -6.13 -32.16
CA ALA A 313 -4.62 -5.69 -32.07
C ALA A 313 -4.78 -4.43 -31.23
N ALA A 314 -4.05 -4.30 -30.11
CA ALA A 314 -4.01 -3.11 -29.28
C ALA A 314 -3.45 -1.90 -30.04
N SER A 315 -2.36 -2.09 -30.79
CA SER A 315 -1.77 -1.04 -31.64
C SER A 315 -2.74 -0.55 -32.71
N GLU A 316 -3.40 -1.47 -33.43
CA GLU A 316 -4.41 -1.14 -34.45
C GLU A 316 -5.60 -0.40 -33.83
N THR A 317 -6.03 -0.82 -32.64
CA THR A 317 -7.14 -0.22 -31.89
C THR A 317 -6.81 1.22 -31.47
N LEU A 318 -5.64 1.45 -30.87
CA LEU A 318 -5.20 2.79 -30.49
C LEU A 318 -4.99 3.69 -31.71
N ARG A 319 -4.52 3.15 -32.84
CA ARG A 319 -4.43 3.92 -34.09
C ARG A 319 -5.79 4.42 -34.54
N LEU A 320 -6.81 3.55 -34.56
CA LEU A 320 -8.18 3.94 -34.93
C LEU A 320 -8.76 4.99 -33.96
N LEU A 321 -8.52 4.84 -32.65
CA LEU A 321 -8.96 5.81 -31.65
C LEU A 321 -8.26 7.17 -31.83
N ARG A 322 -6.96 7.16 -32.13
CA ARG A 322 -6.17 8.36 -32.43
C ARG A 322 -6.67 9.08 -33.67
N ASP A 323 -6.88 8.37 -34.77
CA ASP A 323 -7.38 8.95 -36.02
C ASP A 323 -8.72 9.68 -35.78
N MET A 324 -9.63 9.07 -34.99
CA MET A 324 -10.89 9.72 -34.60
C MET A 324 -10.70 10.92 -33.68
N ALA A 325 -9.78 10.85 -32.72
CA ALA A 325 -9.52 11.93 -31.77
C ALA A 325 -8.91 13.16 -32.47
N VAL A 326 -8.00 12.95 -33.43
CA VAL A 326 -7.38 14.02 -34.24
C VAL A 326 -8.42 14.71 -35.11
N GLU A 327 -9.26 13.96 -35.82
CA GLU A 327 -10.34 14.53 -36.65
C GLU A 327 -11.33 15.34 -35.80
N LEU A 328 -11.65 14.85 -34.60
CA LEU A 328 -12.52 15.57 -33.68
C LEU A 328 -11.90 16.86 -33.15
N GLU A 329 -10.61 16.85 -32.83
CA GLU A 329 -9.87 18.05 -32.41
C GLU A 329 -9.89 19.11 -33.51
N LEU A 330 -9.62 18.71 -34.76
CA LEU A 330 -9.67 19.59 -35.93
C LEU A 330 -11.07 20.18 -36.14
N ASP A 331 -12.12 19.36 -36.13
CA ASP A 331 -13.49 19.85 -36.30
C ASP A 331 -13.94 20.73 -35.12
N TRP A 332 -13.48 20.47 -33.88
CA TRP A 332 -13.81 21.29 -32.72
C TRP A 332 -13.16 22.67 -32.78
N THR A 333 -11.88 22.75 -33.15
CA THR A 333 -11.18 24.04 -33.27
C THR A 333 -11.77 24.94 -34.36
N GLY A 334 -12.27 24.36 -35.45
CA GLY A 334 -13.01 25.08 -36.49
C GLY A 334 -14.48 25.36 -36.16
N SER A 335 -14.98 24.87 -35.02
CA SER A 335 -16.39 24.99 -34.64
C SER A 335 -16.69 26.33 -33.97
N PRO A 336 -17.82 26.99 -34.32
CA PRO A 336 -18.25 28.21 -33.64
C PRO A 336 -18.65 27.97 -32.17
N LEU A 337 -18.83 26.71 -31.74
CA LEU A 337 -19.12 26.37 -30.34
C LEU A 337 -17.90 26.49 -29.42
N ALA A 338 -16.68 26.46 -29.94
CA ALA A 338 -15.47 26.44 -29.12
C ALA A 338 -15.18 27.77 -28.39
N SER A 339 -15.71 28.89 -28.91
CA SER A 339 -15.47 30.26 -28.41
C SER A 339 -16.74 31.02 -28.00
N ALA A 340 -17.93 30.44 -28.13
CA ALA A 340 -19.19 31.17 -28.02
C ALA A 340 -20.07 30.77 -26.82
N VAL A 341 -20.76 31.76 -26.27
CA VAL A 341 -21.90 31.66 -25.35
C VAL A 341 -23.15 31.23 -26.11
N GLU A 342 -23.75 30.12 -25.72
CA GLU A 342 -24.89 29.52 -26.42
C GLU A 342 -26.19 30.34 -26.27
N THR A 343 -26.98 30.41 -27.35
CA THR A 343 -28.36 30.92 -27.29
C THR A 343 -29.32 29.85 -26.74
N PRO A 344 -30.43 30.21 -26.08
CA PRO A 344 -31.38 29.23 -25.53
C PRO A 344 -31.87 28.19 -26.56
N ASN A 345 -31.99 28.60 -27.82
CA ASN A 345 -32.47 27.75 -28.91
C ASN A 345 -31.40 26.78 -29.46
N SER A 346 -30.10 27.06 -29.26
CA SER A 346 -29.00 26.16 -29.65
C SER A 346 -28.57 25.18 -28.55
N ARG A 347 -29.04 25.37 -27.30
CA ARG A 347 -28.77 24.48 -26.15
C ARG A 347 -29.06 22.99 -26.42
N PRO A 348 -30.18 22.58 -27.05
CA PRO A 348 -30.45 21.16 -27.29
C PRO A 348 -29.40 20.49 -28.19
N ILE A 349 -28.89 21.24 -29.19
CA ILE A 349 -27.86 20.75 -30.12
C ILE A 349 -26.54 20.62 -29.37
N SER A 350 -26.17 21.63 -28.57
CA SER A 350 -24.95 21.56 -27.75
C SER A 350 -24.99 20.39 -26.76
N GLN A 351 -26.12 20.18 -26.06
CA GLN A 351 -26.30 19.03 -25.17
C GLN A 351 -26.11 17.70 -25.91
N THR A 352 -26.59 17.61 -27.15
CA THR A 352 -26.42 16.43 -28.01
C THR A 352 -24.95 16.24 -28.39
N VAL A 353 -24.26 17.30 -28.80
CA VAL A 353 -22.81 17.30 -29.08
C VAL A 353 -22.02 16.83 -27.86
N TRP A 354 -22.27 17.43 -26.68
CA TRP A 354 -21.61 17.03 -25.45
C TRP A 354 -21.90 15.59 -25.04
N SER A 355 -23.11 15.09 -25.28
CA SER A 355 -23.44 13.67 -25.04
C SER A 355 -22.59 12.74 -25.92
N ILE A 356 -22.43 13.07 -27.20
CA ILE A 356 -21.57 12.33 -28.13
C ILE A 356 -20.10 12.40 -27.68
N LEU A 357 -19.58 13.61 -27.43
CA LEU A 357 -18.21 13.85 -26.96
C LEU A 357 -17.88 13.03 -25.70
N LYS A 358 -18.77 13.04 -24.70
CA LYS A 358 -18.63 12.24 -23.48
C LYS A 358 -18.58 10.74 -23.78
N THR A 359 -19.45 10.28 -24.67
CA THR A 359 -19.51 8.86 -25.05
C THR A 359 -18.22 8.41 -25.75
N VAL A 360 -17.63 9.25 -26.60
CA VAL A 360 -16.33 9.00 -27.24
C VAL A 360 -15.20 8.96 -26.19
N LEU A 361 -15.16 9.94 -25.29
CA LEU A 361 -14.14 10.01 -24.24
C LEU A 361 -14.16 8.78 -23.32
N PHE A 362 -15.33 8.41 -22.79
CA PHE A 362 -15.46 7.25 -21.89
C PHE A 362 -15.14 5.93 -22.59
N SER A 363 -15.56 5.78 -23.85
CA SER A 363 -15.23 4.60 -24.65
C SER A 363 -13.73 4.46 -24.87
N THR A 364 -13.07 5.57 -25.21
CA THR A 364 -11.62 5.61 -25.39
C THR A 364 -10.90 5.25 -24.10
N ILE A 365 -11.27 5.86 -22.97
CA ILE A 365 -10.63 5.60 -21.68
C ILE A 365 -10.80 4.16 -21.24
N MET A 366 -11.99 3.58 -21.41
CA MET A 366 -12.23 2.19 -21.03
C MET A 366 -11.38 1.20 -21.84
N ILE A 367 -11.20 1.45 -23.15
CA ILE A 367 -10.36 0.61 -24.02
C ILE A 367 -8.89 0.83 -23.67
N SER A 368 -8.45 2.08 -23.51
CA SER A 368 -7.07 2.42 -23.13
C SER A 368 -6.69 1.87 -21.75
N ASP A 369 -7.54 1.98 -20.73
CA ASP A 369 -7.31 1.40 -19.39
C ASP A 369 -7.13 -0.11 -19.46
N ALA A 370 -7.96 -0.80 -20.27
CA ALA A 370 -7.85 -2.23 -20.45
C ALA A 370 -6.53 -2.64 -21.10
N ILE A 371 -6.07 -1.90 -22.12
CA ILE A 371 -4.76 -2.12 -22.74
C ILE A 371 -3.65 -1.89 -21.73
N LEU A 372 -3.60 -0.69 -21.12
CA LEU A 372 -2.52 -0.30 -20.21
C LEU A 372 -2.43 -1.20 -18.97
N SER A 373 -3.57 -1.54 -18.35
CA SER A 373 -3.59 -2.41 -17.17
C SER A 373 -3.08 -3.83 -17.47
N SER A 374 -3.19 -4.28 -18.72
CA SER A 374 -2.74 -5.61 -19.13
C SER A 374 -1.24 -5.67 -19.45
N ILE A 375 -0.64 -4.56 -19.91
CA ILE A 375 0.76 -4.54 -20.37
C ILE A 375 1.80 -4.29 -19.26
N ILE A 376 1.39 -3.85 -18.05
CA ILE A 376 2.32 -3.62 -16.91
C ILE A 376 3.12 -4.88 -16.56
N TYR A 377 2.52 -6.05 -16.74
CA TYR A 377 3.10 -7.34 -16.38
C TYR A 377 3.95 -7.97 -17.49
N ILE A 378 4.13 -7.28 -18.62
CA ILE A 378 4.93 -7.77 -19.76
C ILE A 378 6.37 -7.28 -19.55
N GLN A 379 7.28 -8.19 -19.22
CA GLN A 379 8.71 -7.85 -19.09
C GLN A 379 9.29 -7.38 -20.43
N PRO A 380 10.05 -6.27 -20.46
CA PRO A 380 10.81 -5.89 -21.64
C PRO A 380 11.88 -6.97 -21.90
N GLY A 381 11.78 -7.70 -23.02
CA GLY A 381 12.89 -8.51 -23.55
C GLY A 381 12.81 -10.04 -23.44
N SER A 382 11.68 -10.65 -23.07
CA SER A 382 11.65 -12.12 -22.86
C SER A 382 11.60 -12.98 -24.13
N THR A 383 11.55 -12.41 -25.35
CA THR A 383 11.50 -13.23 -26.58
C THR A 383 12.37 -12.68 -27.72
N PRO A 384 13.52 -13.30 -28.04
CA PRO A 384 14.40 -12.89 -29.14
C PRO A 384 13.88 -13.27 -30.55
N TYR A 385 12.69 -13.86 -30.69
CA TYR A 385 12.25 -14.50 -31.94
C TYR A 385 11.07 -13.86 -32.68
N ILE A 386 10.46 -12.79 -32.16
CA ILE A 386 9.39 -12.07 -32.89
C ILE A 386 9.63 -10.57 -32.77
N GLN A 387 10.16 -9.98 -33.84
CA GLN A 387 10.19 -8.53 -34.05
C GLN A 387 8.76 -8.02 -34.30
N THR A 388 7.92 -7.94 -33.28
CA THR A 388 6.79 -7.00 -33.34
C THR A 388 7.34 -5.63 -32.99
N SER A 389 7.21 -4.67 -33.91
CA SER A 389 7.69 -3.29 -33.76
C SER A 389 7.04 -2.50 -32.63
N THR A 390 5.97 -3.03 -32.02
CA THR A 390 5.17 -2.30 -31.02
C THR A 390 5.62 -2.62 -29.60
N SER A 391 6.25 -1.64 -28.94
CA SER A 391 6.61 -1.72 -27.51
C SER A 391 5.47 -1.27 -26.60
N SER A 392 5.47 -1.71 -25.33
CA SER A 392 4.54 -1.23 -24.30
C SER A 392 4.59 0.30 -24.14
N SER A 393 5.77 0.88 -24.30
CA SER A 393 6.00 2.33 -24.23
C SER A 393 5.38 3.07 -25.39
N GLU A 394 5.38 2.49 -26.60
CA GLU A 394 4.70 3.09 -27.75
C GLU A 394 3.18 3.04 -27.60
N LEU A 395 2.62 1.97 -27.02
CA LEU A 395 1.18 1.93 -26.69
C LEU A 395 0.82 3.02 -25.67
N ALA A 396 1.62 3.21 -24.63
CA ALA A 396 1.42 4.27 -23.64
C ALA A 396 1.52 5.67 -24.26
N LEU A 397 2.50 5.89 -25.15
CA LEU A 397 2.63 7.13 -25.92
C LEU A 397 1.37 7.43 -26.73
N ARG A 398 0.84 6.44 -27.47
CA ARG A 398 -0.40 6.60 -28.25
C ARG A 398 -1.59 6.99 -27.37
N VAL A 399 -1.70 6.41 -26.17
CA VAL A 399 -2.77 6.79 -25.23
C VAL A 399 -2.63 8.25 -24.81
N LEU A 400 -1.42 8.73 -24.52
CA LEU A 400 -1.18 10.13 -24.16
C LEU A 400 -1.49 11.09 -25.31
N GLU A 401 -1.12 10.74 -26.55
CA GLU A 401 -1.49 11.51 -27.75
C GLU A 401 -3.02 11.62 -27.89
N ILE A 402 -3.75 10.51 -27.72
CA ILE A 402 -5.22 10.49 -27.80
C ILE A 402 -5.84 11.37 -26.69
N LEU A 403 -5.36 11.25 -25.45
CA LEU A 403 -5.87 12.05 -24.34
C LEU A 403 -5.54 13.54 -24.52
N SER A 404 -4.39 13.89 -25.12
CA SER A 404 -4.06 15.27 -25.49
C SER A 404 -5.09 15.82 -26.49
N CYS A 405 -5.51 15.05 -27.49
CA CYS A 405 -6.58 15.47 -28.41
C CYS A 405 -7.91 15.75 -27.67
N PHE A 406 -8.20 15.00 -26.61
CA PHE A 406 -9.38 15.21 -25.77
C PHE A 406 -9.21 16.23 -24.64
N ALA A 407 -8.09 16.96 -24.55
CA ALA A 407 -7.82 17.90 -23.46
C ALA A 407 -8.97 18.92 -23.25
N PHE A 408 -9.61 19.37 -24.33
CA PHE A 408 -10.74 20.31 -24.28
C PHE A 408 -12.04 19.69 -23.70
N ILE A 409 -12.22 18.37 -23.83
CA ILE A 409 -13.33 17.64 -23.19
C ILE A 409 -12.98 17.38 -21.73
N ILE A 410 -11.75 16.98 -21.47
CA ILE A 410 -11.23 16.65 -20.13
C ILE A 410 -11.28 17.88 -19.21
N SER A 411 -11.01 19.08 -19.71
CA SER A 411 -11.09 20.32 -18.92
C SER A 411 -12.50 20.59 -18.37
N GLN A 412 -13.56 20.14 -19.05
CA GLN A 412 -14.94 20.25 -18.55
C GLN A 412 -15.23 19.34 -17.35
N PHE A 413 -14.36 18.38 -17.07
CA PHE A 413 -14.42 17.49 -15.91
C PHE A 413 -13.37 17.86 -14.84
N GLY A 414 -12.85 19.09 -14.88
CA GLY A 414 -11.82 19.55 -13.94
C GLY A 414 -10.42 19.01 -14.25
N GLY A 415 -10.13 18.59 -15.48
CA GLY A 415 -8.78 18.20 -15.89
C GLY A 415 -8.33 16.83 -15.36
N VAL A 416 -7.03 16.55 -15.51
CA VAL A 416 -6.40 15.29 -15.05
C VAL A 416 -5.85 15.37 -13.62
N THR A 417 -5.72 16.58 -13.06
CA THR A 417 -5.10 16.84 -11.75
C THR A 417 -6.11 17.17 -10.63
N SER A 418 -7.35 17.58 -10.93
CA SER A 418 -8.27 18.04 -9.87
C SER A 418 -8.69 16.93 -8.91
N SER A 419 -8.66 17.18 -7.60
CA SER A 419 -9.09 16.24 -6.57
C SER A 419 -10.61 16.10 -6.44
N SER A 420 -11.39 17.07 -6.93
CA SER A 420 -12.82 17.22 -6.63
C SER A 420 -13.79 16.93 -7.80
N GLN A 421 -13.34 16.99 -9.06
CA GLN A 421 -14.25 16.90 -10.23
C GLN A 421 -13.87 15.87 -11.31
N GLY A 422 -12.64 15.34 -11.31
CA GLY A 422 -12.22 14.30 -12.27
C GLY A 422 -12.68 12.89 -11.87
N PHE A 423 -13.18 12.10 -12.84
CA PHE A 423 -13.53 10.69 -12.58
C PHE A 423 -12.27 9.81 -12.53
N GLU A 424 -12.30 8.84 -11.61
CA GLU A 424 -11.14 8.05 -11.18
C GLU A 424 -10.44 7.29 -12.33
N GLN A 425 -11.21 6.74 -13.26
CA GLN A 425 -10.69 5.95 -14.38
C GLN A 425 -9.84 6.78 -15.35
N LEU A 426 -10.16 8.07 -15.57
CA LEU A 426 -9.35 8.96 -16.41
C LEU A 426 -7.96 9.15 -15.79
N LYS A 427 -7.92 9.47 -14.49
CA LYS A 427 -6.66 9.68 -13.78
C LYS A 427 -5.81 8.42 -13.78
N LYS A 428 -6.43 7.27 -13.46
CA LYS A 428 -5.75 5.98 -13.50
C LYS A 428 -5.11 5.73 -14.87
N THR A 429 -5.87 5.91 -15.95
CA THR A 429 -5.38 5.70 -17.32
C THR A 429 -4.24 6.67 -17.68
N PHE A 430 -4.39 7.95 -17.32
CA PHE A 430 -3.41 9.00 -17.60
C PHE A 430 -2.08 8.77 -16.86
N TYR A 431 -2.12 8.60 -15.54
CA TYR A 431 -0.90 8.36 -14.74
C TYR A 431 -0.24 7.03 -15.09
N LEU A 432 -1.03 5.98 -15.37
CA LEU A 432 -0.47 4.70 -15.78
C LEU A 432 0.29 4.79 -17.11
N ALA A 433 -0.21 5.58 -18.07
CA ALA A 433 0.50 5.81 -19.33
C ALA A 433 1.82 6.57 -19.11
N LEU A 434 1.81 7.59 -18.25
CA LEU A 434 3.01 8.36 -17.89
C LEU A 434 4.05 7.50 -17.17
N ASP A 435 3.62 6.65 -16.24
CA ASP A 435 4.51 5.73 -15.51
C ASP A 435 5.20 4.75 -16.45
N ILE A 436 4.44 4.11 -17.36
CA ILE A 436 5.00 3.18 -18.36
C ILE A 436 6.01 3.90 -19.25
N LEU A 437 5.71 5.14 -19.68
CA LEU A 437 6.60 5.93 -20.52
C LEU A 437 7.86 6.38 -19.76
N ALA A 438 7.75 6.72 -18.48
CA ALA A 438 8.87 7.15 -17.65
C ALA A 438 9.85 6.01 -17.32
N HIS A 439 9.34 4.79 -17.06
CA HIS A 439 10.17 3.64 -16.70
C HIS A 439 10.94 3.03 -17.89
N ALA A 440 10.41 3.18 -19.11
CA ALA A 440 11.00 2.65 -20.33
C ALA A 440 12.43 3.15 -20.60
N ASN A 441 12.77 4.34 -20.08
CA ASN A 441 14.08 4.97 -20.24
C ASN A 441 15.20 4.32 -19.40
N SER A 442 14.86 3.39 -18.49
CA SER A 442 15.85 2.73 -17.62
C SER A 442 16.50 1.47 -18.19
N VAL A 443 15.91 0.86 -19.23
CA VAL A 443 16.29 -0.48 -19.70
C VAL A 443 17.07 -0.49 -21.03
N THR A 444 16.87 0.50 -21.90
CA THR A 444 17.53 0.56 -23.23
C THR A 444 17.68 2.00 -23.74
N GLN A 445 18.89 2.37 -24.19
CA GLN A 445 19.25 3.72 -24.68
C GLN A 445 18.38 4.23 -25.85
N GLU A 446 17.86 3.33 -26.70
CA GLU A 446 16.99 3.70 -27.84
C GLU A 446 15.60 4.18 -27.40
N VAL A 447 15.10 3.73 -26.25
CA VAL A 447 13.75 4.05 -25.75
C VAL A 447 13.72 5.35 -24.92
N GLY A 448 14.90 5.80 -24.46
CA GLY A 448 15.17 7.14 -23.89
C GLY A 448 14.67 8.33 -24.72
N ASN A 449 14.34 8.09 -25.99
CA ASN A 449 13.89 9.10 -26.94
C ASN A 449 12.38 9.36 -26.90
N LEU A 450 11.52 8.43 -26.45
CA LEU A 450 10.07 8.57 -26.63
C LEU A 450 9.45 9.64 -25.72
N ALA A 451 9.84 9.71 -24.44
CA ALA A 451 9.37 10.76 -23.54
C ALA A 451 9.83 12.15 -23.99
N ASN A 452 11.09 12.26 -24.45
CA ASN A 452 11.63 13.51 -25.01
C ASN A 452 10.88 13.90 -26.29
N SER A 453 10.66 12.98 -27.22
CA SER A 453 9.91 13.23 -28.46
C SER A 453 8.49 13.70 -28.15
N TYR A 454 7.78 13.01 -27.24
CA TYR A 454 6.44 13.38 -26.85
C TYR A 454 6.35 14.82 -26.33
N VAL A 455 7.20 15.18 -25.36
CA VAL A 455 7.20 16.53 -24.79
C VAL A 455 7.55 17.57 -25.85
N ARG A 456 8.57 17.29 -26.68
CA ARG A 456 8.96 18.18 -27.79
C ARG A 456 7.83 18.41 -28.78
N ASP A 457 7.20 17.34 -29.23
CA ASP A 457 6.13 17.37 -30.24
C ASP A 457 4.91 18.12 -29.69
N GLN A 458 4.55 17.92 -28.42
CA GLN A 458 3.45 18.67 -27.79
C GLN A 458 3.80 20.16 -27.57
N CYS A 459 5.04 20.48 -27.17
CA CYS A 459 5.50 21.86 -27.05
C CYS A 459 5.51 22.59 -28.41
N LEU A 460 5.96 21.91 -29.47
CA LEU A 460 5.91 22.43 -30.84
C LEU A 460 4.48 22.60 -31.33
N ALA A 461 3.58 21.66 -31.02
CA ALA A 461 2.16 21.77 -31.37
C ALA A 461 1.52 23.02 -30.75
N LEU A 462 1.82 23.35 -29.49
CA LEU A 462 1.33 24.58 -28.84
C LEU A 462 1.81 25.87 -29.53
N LYS A 463 2.99 25.83 -30.16
CA LYS A 463 3.58 26.95 -30.92
C LYS A 463 3.05 27.02 -32.37
N ALA A 464 2.35 25.99 -32.87
CA ALA A 464 1.82 25.95 -34.22
C ALA A 464 0.72 27.00 -34.43
N SER A 465 0.70 27.63 -35.61
CA SER A 465 -0.25 28.71 -35.96
C SER A 465 -1.71 28.31 -35.69
N ALA A 466 -2.08 27.08 -36.05
CA ALA A 466 -3.41 26.52 -35.86
C ALA A 466 -3.87 26.52 -34.39
N ILE A 467 -2.98 26.26 -33.43
CA ILE A 467 -3.32 26.31 -32.00
C ILE A 467 -3.24 27.75 -31.49
N THR A 468 -2.30 28.56 -31.96
CA THR A 468 -2.21 29.97 -31.53
C THR A 468 -3.41 30.82 -31.97
N GLU A 469 -4.05 30.49 -33.08
CA GLU A 469 -5.28 31.14 -33.57
C GLU A 469 -6.56 30.52 -32.97
N ALA A 470 -6.45 29.40 -32.24
CA ALA A 470 -7.58 28.72 -31.62
C ALA A 470 -8.13 29.49 -30.40
N PRO A 471 -9.39 29.19 -29.99
CA PRO A 471 -10.01 29.82 -28.82
C PRO A 471 -9.18 29.69 -27.55
N GLU A 472 -9.21 30.72 -26.71
CA GLU A 472 -8.42 30.79 -25.48
C GLU A 472 -8.68 29.61 -24.52
N SER A 473 -9.95 29.20 -24.40
CA SER A 473 -10.37 28.03 -23.61
C SER A 473 -9.70 26.73 -24.06
N PHE A 474 -9.57 26.53 -25.38
CA PHE A 474 -8.93 25.36 -25.98
C PHE A 474 -7.41 25.37 -25.75
N ARG A 475 -6.76 26.51 -25.98
CA ARG A 475 -5.32 26.68 -25.74
C ARG A 475 -4.97 26.42 -24.28
N ASN A 476 -5.77 26.94 -23.35
CA ASN A 476 -5.55 26.75 -21.91
C ASN A 476 -5.73 25.27 -21.52
N ALA A 477 -6.73 24.58 -22.05
CA ALA A 477 -6.92 23.15 -21.80
C ALA A 477 -5.74 22.30 -22.28
N LYS A 478 -5.21 22.57 -23.49
CA LYS A 478 -4.02 21.90 -24.03
C LYS A 478 -2.77 22.17 -23.18
N LYS A 479 -2.56 23.42 -22.76
CA LYS A 479 -1.45 23.80 -21.89
C LYS A 479 -1.51 23.11 -20.53
N ALA A 480 -2.67 23.10 -19.87
CA ALA A 480 -2.84 22.46 -18.58
C ALA A 480 -2.57 20.93 -18.66
N PHE A 481 -3.07 20.27 -19.70
CA PHE A 481 -2.81 18.85 -19.95
C PHE A 481 -1.31 18.56 -20.18
N LEU A 482 -0.64 19.41 -20.97
CA LEU A 482 0.79 19.27 -21.22
C LEU A 482 1.63 19.47 -19.95
N LEU A 483 1.36 20.52 -19.16
CA LEU A 483 2.11 20.78 -17.93
C LEU A 483 1.94 19.62 -16.92
N ALA A 484 0.73 19.08 -16.79
CA ALA A 484 0.49 17.89 -15.96
C ALA A 484 1.25 16.64 -16.47
N SER A 485 1.38 16.49 -17.79
CA SER A 485 2.17 15.39 -18.38
C SER A 485 3.67 15.58 -18.12
N ILE A 486 4.17 16.80 -18.31
CA ILE A 486 5.59 17.13 -18.10
C ILE A 486 5.99 16.90 -16.66
N GLU A 487 5.18 17.34 -15.69
CA GLU A 487 5.46 17.19 -14.25
C GLU A 487 5.89 15.77 -13.88
N GLN A 488 5.17 14.76 -14.38
CA GLN A 488 5.47 13.35 -14.11
C GLN A 488 6.60 12.79 -14.97
N LEU A 489 6.77 13.31 -16.20
CA LEU A 489 7.80 12.84 -17.14
C LEU A 489 9.19 13.43 -16.87
N VAL A 490 9.33 14.50 -16.07
CA VAL A 490 10.62 15.13 -15.77
C VAL A 490 11.74 14.14 -15.46
N PRO A 491 11.56 13.08 -14.63
CA PRO A 491 12.61 12.11 -14.34
C PRO A 491 13.12 11.34 -15.55
N ALA A 492 12.35 11.28 -16.63
CA ALA A 492 12.67 10.61 -17.88
C ALA A 492 13.23 11.57 -18.97
N LEU A 493 13.12 12.89 -18.78
CA LEU A 493 13.56 13.89 -19.76
C LEU A 493 15.06 14.18 -19.70
N SER A 494 15.61 14.54 -20.87
CA SER A 494 16.98 15.05 -21.02
C SER A 494 17.08 16.53 -20.58
N GLY A 495 18.27 16.97 -20.19
CA GLY A 495 18.48 18.36 -19.77
C GLY A 495 18.25 19.39 -20.88
N ASP A 496 18.64 19.05 -22.11
CA ASP A 496 18.39 19.90 -23.28
C ASP A 496 16.90 20.06 -23.53
N GLU A 497 16.11 18.99 -23.41
CA GLU A 497 14.66 19.06 -23.57
C GLU A 497 14.01 19.92 -22.47
N ILE A 498 14.50 19.82 -21.24
CA ILE A 498 14.02 20.66 -20.14
C ILE A 498 14.32 22.14 -20.43
N ARG A 499 15.52 22.46 -20.94
CA ARG A 499 15.94 23.83 -21.27
C ARG A 499 15.16 24.39 -22.46
N ASP A 500 15.11 23.65 -23.56
CA ASP A 500 14.69 24.17 -24.88
C ASP A 500 13.17 24.08 -25.08
N SER A 501 12.49 23.12 -24.45
CA SER A 501 11.05 22.91 -24.62
C SER A 501 10.25 23.18 -23.35
N VAL A 502 10.64 22.61 -22.21
CA VAL A 502 9.82 22.69 -20.98
C VAL A 502 9.86 24.10 -20.38
N PHE A 503 11.06 24.67 -20.24
CA PHE A 503 11.23 25.98 -19.61
C PHE A 503 10.54 27.09 -20.40
N ASP A 504 10.63 27.06 -21.73
CA ASP A 504 9.93 27.95 -22.66
C ASP A 504 8.41 28.02 -22.40
N VAL A 505 7.78 26.89 -22.06
CA VAL A 505 6.35 26.82 -21.78
C VAL A 505 6.01 27.31 -20.36
N CYS A 506 6.89 27.03 -19.39
CA CYS A 506 6.66 27.41 -17.99
C CYS A 506 6.91 28.91 -17.75
N TRP A 507 7.95 29.48 -18.37
CA TRP A 507 8.49 30.81 -18.10
C TRP A 507 7.42 31.93 -18.05
N PRO A 508 6.52 32.08 -19.04
CA PRO A 508 5.54 33.17 -19.04
C PRO A 508 4.54 33.11 -17.87
N HIS A 509 4.39 31.93 -17.26
CA HIS A 509 3.39 31.64 -16.24
C HIS A 509 3.96 31.60 -14.82
N LEU A 510 5.28 31.75 -14.65
CA LEU A 510 5.89 31.79 -13.31
C LEU A 510 5.63 33.11 -12.58
N SER A 511 5.40 34.21 -13.31
CA SER A 511 5.14 35.54 -12.75
C SER A 511 3.70 36.03 -12.90
N ASP A 512 2.88 35.36 -13.72
CA ASP A 512 1.51 35.78 -14.04
C ASP A 512 0.44 34.88 -13.39
N PRO A 513 -0.24 35.35 -12.33
CA PRO A 513 -1.31 34.60 -11.67
C PRO A 513 -2.67 34.71 -12.37
N SER A 514 -2.78 35.36 -13.55
CA SER A 514 -4.05 35.58 -14.27
C SER A 514 -4.85 34.28 -14.50
N HIS A 515 -4.14 33.18 -14.75
CA HIS A 515 -4.70 31.84 -14.94
C HIS A 515 -4.18 30.89 -13.87
N ARG A 516 -4.95 30.73 -12.78
CA ARG A 516 -4.52 30.01 -11.57
C ARG A 516 -4.01 28.59 -11.84
N GLU A 517 -4.70 27.82 -12.67
CA GLU A 517 -4.36 26.42 -12.98
C GLU A 517 -3.00 26.32 -13.70
N THR A 518 -2.76 27.16 -14.69
CA THR A 518 -1.50 27.20 -15.44
C THR A 518 -0.35 27.72 -14.56
N PHE A 519 -0.61 28.74 -13.74
CA PHE A 519 0.35 29.30 -12.78
C PHE A 519 0.83 28.24 -11.78
N GLU A 520 -0.09 27.49 -11.16
CA GLU A 520 0.25 26.43 -10.20
C GLU A 520 0.95 25.25 -10.88
N SER A 521 0.49 24.85 -12.07
CA SER A 521 1.11 23.75 -12.84
C SER A 521 2.54 24.08 -13.29
N ALA A 522 2.81 25.32 -13.71
CA ALA A 522 4.15 25.77 -14.09
C ALA A 522 5.12 25.70 -12.89
N HIS A 523 4.68 26.09 -11.69
CA HIS A 523 5.50 25.94 -10.48
C HIS A 523 5.74 24.46 -10.16
N SER A 524 4.71 23.61 -10.24
CA SER A 524 4.81 22.17 -10.00
C SER A 524 5.83 21.49 -10.92
N VAL A 525 5.87 21.86 -12.19
CA VAL A 525 6.86 21.37 -13.17
C VAL A 525 8.28 21.75 -12.76
N ILE A 526 8.52 23.02 -12.42
CA ILE A 526 9.87 23.48 -12.00
C ILE A 526 10.33 22.76 -10.72
N LEU A 527 9.43 22.53 -9.77
CA LEU A 527 9.74 21.77 -8.55
C LEU A 527 10.09 20.31 -8.84
N SER A 528 9.40 19.71 -9.81
CA SER A 528 9.72 18.36 -10.29
C SER A 528 11.10 18.31 -10.97
N VAL A 529 11.50 19.37 -11.72
CA VAL A 529 12.85 19.53 -12.28
C VAL A 529 13.90 19.55 -11.17
N PHE A 530 13.69 20.35 -10.13
CA PHE A 530 14.60 20.42 -8.99
C PHE A 530 14.70 19.10 -8.21
N ALA A 531 13.56 18.44 -7.95
CA ALA A 531 13.53 17.15 -7.27
C ALA A 531 14.26 16.07 -8.07
N SER A 532 14.01 16.00 -9.38
CA SER A 532 14.66 15.04 -10.27
C SER A 532 16.18 15.27 -10.36
N HIS A 533 16.62 16.53 -10.48
CA HIS A 533 18.04 16.87 -10.49
C HIS A 533 18.73 16.45 -9.20
N ALA A 534 18.15 16.76 -8.03
CA ALA A 534 18.71 16.38 -6.73
C ALA A 534 18.85 14.86 -6.58
N GLN A 535 17.82 14.09 -6.97
CA GLN A 535 17.84 12.63 -6.92
C GLN A 535 18.89 12.01 -7.85
N ARG A 536 19.07 12.54 -9.07
CA ARG A 536 20.08 12.06 -10.02
C ARG A 536 21.51 12.24 -9.47
N GLN A 537 21.80 13.40 -8.89
CA GLN A 537 23.14 13.67 -8.32
C GLN A 537 23.46 12.78 -7.11
N GLN A 538 22.46 12.52 -6.25
CA GLN A 538 22.63 11.63 -5.10
C GLN A 538 22.99 10.19 -5.53
N ARG A 539 22.33 9.64 -6.56
CA ARG A 539 22.63 8.31 -7.12
C ARG A 539 24.04 8.22 -7.71
N CYS A 540 24.53 9.28 -8.36
CA CYS A 540 25.89 9.33 -8.91
C CYS A 540 26.96 9.27 -7.80
N SER A 541 26.74 9.93 -6.66
CA SER A 541 27.65 9.91 -5.51
C SER A 541 27.74 8.53 -4.86
N GLU A 542 26.61 7.84 -4.72
CA GLU A 542 26.54 6.47 -4.19
C GLU A 542 27.26 5.46 -5.12
N ALA A 543 27.18 5.64 -6.44
CA ALA A 543 27.89 4.79 -7.39
C ALA A 543 29.41 4.99 -7.36
N GLN A 544 29.90 6.23 -7.20
CA GLN A 544 31.34 6.54 -7.20
C GLN A 544 32.07 6.04 -5.93
N THR A 545 31.38 5.93 -4.79
CA THR A 545 31.97 5.43 -3.53
C THR A 545 32.14 3.90 -3.49
N SER A 546 31.69 3.18 -4.52
CA SER A 546 31.70 1.71 -4.59
C SER A 546 32.92 1.09 -5.31
N HIS A 547 33.88 1.90 -5.81
CA HIS A 547 35.13 1.39 -6.39
C HIS A 547 36.31 1.47 -5.39
N PRO A 548 37.01 0.34 -5.09
CA PRO A 548 38.12 0.34 -4.14
C PRO A 548 39.39 0.94 -4.75
N ILE A 549 39.99 1.89 -4.01
CA ILE A 549 41.29 2.49 -4.30
C ILE A 549 42.39 1.48 -3.93
N HIS A 550 42.74 0.56 -4.81
CA HIS A 550 44.05 -0.13 -4.79
C HIS A 550 44.40 -0.77 -6.14
N GLY A 551 45.44 -0.25 -6.80
CA GLY A 551 46.10 -0.92 -7.92
C GLY A 551 47.11 -0.03 -8.66
N LYS A 552 48.39 -0.42 -8.62
CA LYS A 552 49.52 0.16 -9.37
C LYS A 552 49.36 -0.03 -10.89
N PRO A 553 50.09 0.73 -11.73
CA PRO A 553 49.95 0.67 -13.18
C PRO A 553 50.70 -0.53 -13.75
N HIS A 554 50.06 -1.33 -14.61
CA HIS A 554 50.73 -2.04 -15.72
C HIS A 554 49.74 -2.69 -16.70
N ASP A 555 50.11 -2.53 -17.96
CA ASP A 555 49.88 -3.34 -19.17
C ASP A 555 48.62 -3.12 -20.04
N GLU A 556 48.92 -2.52 -21.19
CA GLU A 556 48.14 -2.41 -22.41
C GLU A 556 47.86 -3.79 -23.04
N ASN A 557 46.71 -3.91 -23.72
CA ASN A 557 46.22 -5.01 -24.55
C ASN A 557 45.36 -6.09 -23.88
N SER A 558 44.07 -5.79 -23.70
CA SER A 558 43.00 -6.76 -23.99
C SER A 558 41.68 -6.05 -24.29
N GLN A 559 41.20 -6.19 -25.52
CA GLN A 559 39.84 -5.82 -25.94
C GLN A 559 38.81 -6.73 -25.25
N THR A 560 37.98 -6.15 -24.38
CA THR A 560 36.62 -6.64 -24.09
C THR A 560 35.71 -5.44 -23.85
N ASP A 561 35.08 -4.98 -24.92
CA ASP A 561 33.92 -4.09 -24.91
C ASP A 561 32.71 -4.85 -24.34
N ASN A 562 32.22 -4.47 -23.15
CA ASN A 562 30.80 -4.54 -22.72
C ASN A 562 30.64 -4.29 -21.21
N ILE A 563 30.99 -3.08 -20.75
CA ILE A 563 30.38 -2.50 -19.55
C ILE A 563 29.83 -1.14 -19.99
N GLY A 564 28.51 -1.02 -20.00
CA GLY A 564 27.78 0.14 -20.50
C GLY A 564 28.26 1.44 -19.88
N PHE A 565 28.93 2.25 -20.69
CA PHE A 565 29.20 3.66 -20.41
C PHE A 565 27.88 4.39 -20.16
N ILE A 566 27.61 4.80 -18.92
CA ILE A 566 26.56 5.77 -18.62
C ILE A 566 27.02 7.11 -19.23
N PRO A 567 26.30 7.71 -20.19
CA PRO A 567 26.71 9.00 -20.75
C PRO A 567 26.68 10.06 -19.66
N ARG A 568 27.83 10.71 -19.47
CA ARG A 568 28.01 11.93 -18.70
C ARG A 568 27.24 13.08 -19.37
N ASN A 569 25.95 13.26 -19.06
CA ASN A 569 25.18 14.45 -19.44
C ASN A 569 25.57 15.66 -18.54
N LEU A 570 26.82 16.13 -18.65
CA LEU A 570 27.34 17.28 -17.90
C LEU A 570 26.56 18.57 -18.17
N GLU A 571 26.04 18.78 -19.38
CA GLU A 571 25.39 20.05 -19.79
C GLU A 571 24.05 20.32 -19.10
N SER A 572 23.32 19.26 -18.72
CA SER A 572 22.04 19.35 -18.00
C SER A 572 22.17 19.96 -16.60
N SER A 573 23.34 19.74 -15.97
CA SER A 573 23.63 20.23 -14.63
C SER A 573 23.87 21.74 -14.64
N ASP A 574 24.43 22.29 -15.72
CA ASP A 574 24.71 23.71 -15.85
C ASP A 574 23.44 24.56 -16.01
N PHE A 575 22.43 24.05 -16.71
CA PHE A 575 21.17 24.77 -16.88
C PHE A 575 20.41 24.90 -15.56
N VAL A 576 20.20 23.79 -14.83
CA VAL A 576 19.49 23.80 -13.54
C VAL A 576 20.24 24.68 -12.53
N ARG A 577 21.58 24.63 -12.52
CA ARG A 577 22.42 25.50 -11.69
C ARG A 577 22.20 26.99 -11.98
N LYS A 578 22.08 27.38 -13.26
CA LYS A 578 21.77 28.77 -13.65
C LYS A 578 20.33 29.18 -13.32
N MET A 579 19.40 28.23 -13.25
CA MET A 579 17.99 28.49 -12.93
C MET A 579 17.74 28.75 -11.43
N VAL A 580 18.58 28.22 -10.54
CA VAL A 580 18.41 28.33 -9.08
C VAL A 580 18.32 29.80 -8.60
N PRO A 581 19.25 30.72 -8.95
CA PRO A 581 19.14 32.13 -8.56
C PRO A 581 17.89 32.81 -9.10
N PHE A 582 17.55 32.54 -10.37
CA PHE A 582 16.36 33.10 -11.00
C PHE A 582 15.08 32.69 -10.26
N TYR A 583 14.94 31.40 -9.95
CA TYR A 583 13.74 30.90 -9.27
C TYR A 583 13.66 31.36 -7.81
N ALA A 584 14.79 31.59 -7.13
CA ALA A 584 14.83 32.19 -5.79
C ALA A 584 14.19 33.59 -5.80
N HIS A 585 14.55 34.44 -6.76
CA HIS A 585 13.93 35.75 -6.94
C HIS A 585 12.44 35.65 -7.32
N CYS A 586 12.09 34.69 -8.19
CA CYS A 586 10.69 34.43 -8.55
C CYS A 586 9.83 34.06 -7.33
N LEU A 587 10.32 33.19 -6.43
CA LEU A 587 9.62 32.85 -5.18
C LEU A 587 9.50 34.04 -4.24
N LEU A 588 10.51 34.90 -4.18
CA LEU A 588 10.46 36.13 -3.37
C LEU A 588 9.38 37.09 -3.89
N GLU A 589 9.23 37.26 -5.19
CA GLU A 589 8.13 38.03 -5.79
C GLU A 589 6.76 37.37 -5.57
N ASN A 590 6.70 36.04 -5.68
CA ASN A 590 5.49 35.24 -5.48
C ASN A 590 5.08 35.04 -4.02
N SER A 591 5.86 35.58 -3.08
CA SER A 591 5.49 35.65 -1.66
C SER A 591 4.45 36.73 -1.34
N ALA A 592 4.14 37.63 -2.29
CA ALA A 592 3.09 38.64 -2.14
C ALA A 592 1.68 38.04 -2.01
N ASP A 593 0.72 38.86 -1.58
CA ASP A 593 -0.68 38.44 -1.40
C ASP A 593 -1.36 38.16 -2.75
N GLY A 594 -2.24 37.15 -2.78
CA GLY A 594 -2.93 36.71 -4.00
C GLY A 594 -2.11 35.83 -4.97
N ARG A 595 -0.84 35.54 -4.66
CA ARG A 595 0.05 34.67 -5.46
C ARG A 595 0.14 33.25 -4.89
N LEU A 596 1.32 32.70 -4.63
CA LEU A 596 1.46 31.36 -4.03
C LEU A 596 0.85 31.35 -2.62
N SER A 597 0.28 30.23 -2.20
CA SER A 597 -0.13 30.04 -0.79
C SER A 597 1.08 29.80 0.10
N THR A 598 0.93 29.98 1.43
CA THR A 598 2.02 29.73 2.39
C THR A 598 2.57 28.29 2.32
N PRO A 599 1.75 27.23 2.24
CA PRO A 599 2.25 25.87 2.06
C PRO A 599 3.00 25.68 0.73
N GLN A 600 2.50 26.25 -0.38
CA GLN A 600 3.16 26.17 -1.69
C GLN A 600 4.53 26.86 -1.66
N LEU A 601 4.63 28.04 -1.04
CA LEU A 601 5.90 28.77 -0.92
C LEU A 601 6.94 28.01 -0.09
N ARG A 602 6.52 27.43 1.05
CA ARG A 602 7.38 26.61 1.92
C ARG A 602 7.95 25.40 1.17
N LEU A 603 7.08 24.66 0.49
CA LEU A 603 7.46 23.47 -0.27
C LEU A 603 8.38 23.83 -1.44
N ALA A 604 8.06 24.92 -2.16
CA ALA A 604 8.85 25.36 -3.30
C ALA A 604 10.26 25.79 -2.90
N PHE A 605 10.39 26.56 -1.81
CA PHE A 605 11.67 27.04 -1.32
C PHE A 605 12.54 25.89 -0.77
N ALA A 606 11.95 24.96 -0.02
CA ALA A 606 12.69 23.78 0.48
C ALA A 606 13.24 22.90 -0.67
N ALA A 607 12.44 22.68 -1.72
CA ALA A 607 12.87 21.93 -2.90
C ALA A 607 14.00 22.64 -3.67
N LEU A 608 13.92 23.97 -3.82
CA LEU A 608 14.97 24.80 -4.42
C LEU A 608 16.30 24.67 -3.65
N VAL A 609 16.27 24.82 -2.32
CA VAL A 609 17.46 24.73 -1.46
C VAL A 609 18.08 23.32 -1.52
N ARG A 610 17.26 22.27 -1.55
CA ARG A 610 17.70 20.89 -1.73
C ARG A 610 18.42 20.70 -3.06
N CYS A 611 17.85 21.23 -4.14
CA CYS A 611 18.47 21.15 -5.47
C CYS A 611 19.79 21.90 -5.51
N ALA A 612 19.84 23.12 -4.97
CA ALA A 612 21.06 23.92 -4.90
C ALA A 612 22.21 23.17 -4.18
N GLY A 613 21.86 22.39 -3.14
CA GLY A 613 22.83 21.61 -2.36
C GLY A 613 23.31 20.33 -3.05
N ALA A 614 22.60 19.89 -4.09
CA ALA A 614 22.96 18.72 -4.89
C ALA A 614 23.78 19.08 -6.15
N SER A 615 23.71 20.32 -6.63
CA SER A 615 24.26 20.75 -7.93
C SER A 615 25.80 20.85 -8.03
N GLY A 616 26.56 20.50 -6.98
CA GLY A 616 28.03 20.62 -6.99
C GLY A 616 28.81 19.35 -6.64
N LEU A 617 28.19 18.18 -6.64
CA LEU A 617 28.84 16.90 -6.29
C LEU A 617 29.81 16.32 -7.35
N ASN A 618 30.15 17.04 -8.42
CA ASN A 618 30.74 16.42 -9.64
C ASN A 618 32.04 17.04 -10.18
N VAL A 619 32.82 17.78 -9.38
CA VAL A 619 34.16 18.24 -9.78
C VAL A 619 35.13 18.05 -8.63
N ASP A 620 36.34 17.54 -8.90
CA ASP A 620 37.43 17.25 -7.96
C ASP A 620 37.97 18.46 -7.15
N THR A 621 37.23 19.59 -7.13
CA THR A 621 37.49 20.81 -6.36
C THR A 621 36.26 21.33 -5.59
N ALA A 622 35.18 20.56 -5.48
CA ALA A 622 33.85 21.06 -5.10
C ALA A 622 33.41 20.81 -3.63
N SER A 623 34.26 21.12 -2.64
CA SER A 623 33.73 21.30 -1.27
C SER A 623 33.11 22.68 -1.05
N ASP A 624 33.60 23.72 -1.75
CA ASP A 624 33.26 25.11 -1.41
C ASP A 624 32.09 25.68 -2.25
N GLU A 625 31.99 25.37 -3.54
CA GLU A 625 30.97 26.00 -4.43
C GLU A 625 29.53 25.50 -4.20
N THR A 626 29.34 24.24 -3.79
CA THR A 626 28.02 23.64 -3.54
C THR A 626 27.32 24.32 -2.36
N LEU A 627 28.11 24.66 -1.33
CA LEU A 627 27.62 25.35 -0.15
C LEU A 627 27.22 26.81 -0.50
N VAL A 628 27.92 27.43 -1.46
CA VAL A 628 27.66 28.81 -1.87
C VAL A 628 26.27 28.98 -2.48
N LEU A 629 25.79 28.08 -3.34
CA LEU A 629 24.47 28.23 -3.98
C LEU A 629 23.30 27.99 -3.02
N SER A 630 23.37 26.95 -2.18
CA SER A 630 22.36 26.73 -1.13
C SER A 630 22.33 27.89 -0.14
N TRP A 631 23.50 28.37 0.28
CA TRP A 631 23.59 29.51 1.18
C TRP A 631 23.10 30.79 0.51
N TYR A 632 23.40 31.01 -0.77
CA TYR A 632 22.88 32.16 -1.53
C TYR A 632 21.35 32.21 -1.52
N CYS A 633 20.66 31.08 -1.76
CA CYS A 633 19.19 31.03 -1.67
C CYS A 633 18.68 31.36 -0.27
N MET A 634 19.33 30.84 0.77
CA MET A 634 19.01 31.16 2.18
C MET A 634 19.23 32.64 2.48
N GLN A 635 20.38 33.18 2.08
CA GLN A 635 20.79 34.57 2.29
C GLN A 635 19.81 35.54 1.63
N LEU A 636 19.36 35.27 0.39
CA LEU A 636 18.35 36.12 -0.28
C LEU A 636 17.06 36.28 0.55
N PHE A 637 16.57 35.21 1.16
CA PHE A 637 15.37 35.26 1.98
C PHE A 637 15.64 35.90 3.36
N ILE A 638 16.80 35.62 3.95
CA ILE A 638 17.22 36.22 5.22
C ILE A 638 17.42 37.75 5.06
N ASP A 639 18.08 38.19 3.99
CA ASP A 639 18.28 39.61 3.67
C ASP A 639 16.95 40.31 3.42
N ALA A 640 16.00 39.66 2.73
CA ALA A 640 14.65 40.20 2.55
C ALA A 640 13.89 40.32 3.89
N ILE A 641 14.12 39.41 4.84
CA ILE A 641 13.54 39.50 6.20
C ILE A 641 14.20 40.64 7.01
N HIS A 642 15.51 40.82 6.87
CA HIS A 642 16.29 41.82 7.61
C HIS A 642 16.21 43.24 7.03
N SER A 643 15.93 43.43 5.73
CA SER A 643 15.86 44.76 5.09
C SER A 643 14.82 45.71 5.71
N LYS A 644 13.93 45.21 6.57
CA LYS A 644 13.00 46.00 7.39
C LYS A 644 13.70 46.88 8.46
N THR A 645 14.99 46.64 8.78
CA THR A 645 15.71 47.44 9.78
C THR A 645 16.40 48.69 9.23
N HIS A 646 16.49 48.88 7.92
CA HIS A 646 17.12 50.05 7.32
C HIS A 646 16.31 50.61 6.12
N VAL A 647 15.64 51.72 6.39
CA VAL A 647 15.16 52.75 5.45
C VAL A 647 13.95 52.38 4.55
N GLU A 648 12.90 53.18 4.77
CA GLU A 648 11.87 53.68 3.85
C GLU A 648 11.90 53.15 2.40
N GLU A 649 11.23 52.03 2.14
CA GLU A 649 10.44 51.83 0.91
C GLU A 649 9.24 50.93 1.20
N ASN A 650 8.07 51.40 0.77
CA ASN A 650 6.73 50.95 1.13
C ASN A 650 6.39 49.50 0.67
N ASN A 651 5.49 48.84 1.42
CA ASN A 651 4.68 47.65 1.08
C ASN A 651 5.19 46.23 1.45
N MET A 652 5.89 46.02 2.57
CA MET A 652 6.00 44.66 3.16
C MET A 652 5.15 44.50 4.43
N ASN A 653 3.97 43.91 4.28
CA ASN A 653 3.03 43.58 5.36
C ASN A 653 3.63 42.50 6.30
N GLU A 654 3.30 42.53 7.60
CA GLU A 654 3.77 41.53 8.59
C GLU A 654 3.40 40.10 8.19
N GLU A 655 2.28 39.92 7.49
CA GLU A 655 1.85 38.62 6.95
C GLU A 655 2.86 38.05 5.94
N ARG A 656 3.33 38.86 4.98
CA ARG A 656 4.36 38.44 4.00
C ARG A 656 5.67 38.09 4.71
N LEU A 657 6.05 38.86 5.73
CA LEU A 657 7.26 38.60 6.51
C LEU A 657 7.16 37.27 7.28
N HIS A 658 6.02 36.99 7.92
CA HIS A 658 5.77 35.73 8.59
C HIS A 658 5.84 34.53 7.62
N ARG A 659 5.28 34.68 6.41
CA ARG A 659 5.36 33.65 5.36
C ARG A 659 6.80 33.37 4.91
N LEU A 660 7.64 34.40 4.77
CA LEU A 660 9.07 34.24 4.46
C LEU A 660 9.83 33.54 5.59
N ARG A 661 9.58 33.89 6.86
CA ARG A 661 10.17 33.23 8.03
C ARG A 661 9.85 31.73 8.06
N LEU A 662 8.60 31.35 7.81
CA LEU A 662 8.19 29.95 7.71
C LEU A 662 8.85 29.22 6.52
N ALA A 663 9.05 29.89 5.39
CA ALA A 663 9.73 29.29 4.24
C ALA A 663 11.21 28.97 4.57
N VAL A 664 11.94 29.91 5.20
CA VAL A 664 13.33 29.72 5.65
C VAL A 664 13.43 28.54 6.62
N ILE A 665 12.52 28.45 7.60
CA ILE A 665 12.47 27.33 8.56
C ILE A 665 12.25 25.99 7.85
N SER A 666 11.35 25.95 6.86
CA SER A 666 11.03 24.71 6.11
C SER A 666 12.17 24.22 5.22
N ALA A 667 13.12 25.09 4.88
CA ALA A 667 14.28 24.72 4.08
C ALA A 667 15.44 24.12 4.90
N VAL A 668 15.43 24.25 6.23
CA VAL A 668 16.51 23.75 7.11
C VAL A 668 16.83 22.27 6.90
N PRO A 669 15.86 21.34 6.83
CA PRO A 669 16.14 19.92 6.62
C PRO A 669 16.73 19.61 5.24
N SER A 670 16.67 20.56 4.31
CA SER A 670 17.18 20.43 2.94
C SER A 670 18.62 20.91 2.79
N LEU A 671 19.24 21.44 3.86
CA LEU A 671 20.63 21.91 3.86
C LEU A 671 21.61 20.78 4.21
N PRO A 672 22.81 20.78 3.61
CA PRO A 672 23.92 19.97 4.10
C PRO A 672 24.27 20.32 5.55
N LEU A 673 24.73 19.34 6.33
CA LEU A 673 25.10 19.49 7.74
C LEU A 673 26.00 20.71 8.03
N ALA A 674 26.95 21.01 7.13
CA ALA A 674 27.87 22.14 7.25
C ALA A 674 27.16 23.51 7.28
N LEU A 675 26.09 23.68 6.48
CA LEU A 675 25.30 24.92 6.43
C LEU A 675 24.13 24.92 7.40
N MET A 676 23.61 23.74 7.74
CA MET A 676 22.45 23.60 8.61
C MET A 676 22.67 24.27 9.97
N LEU A 677 23.86 24.11 10.58
CA LEU A 677 24.17 24.77 11.86
C LEU A 677 24.25 26.31 11.73
N GLN A 678 24.78 26.80 10.60
CA GLN A 678 24.83 28.23 10.30
C GLN A 678 23.42 28.81 10.10
N ALA A 679 22.57 28.12 9.34
CA ALA A 679 21.17 28.50 9.13
C ALA A 679 20.38 28.50 10.44
N LEU A 680 20.61 27.51 11.32
CA LEU A 680 19.96 27.46 12.63
C LEU A 680 20.34 28.68 13.50
N GLN A 681 21.59 29.14 13.44
CA GLN A 681 22.00 30.38 14.13
C GLN A 681 21.28 31.62 13.59
N GLU A 682 21.16 31.78 12.27
CA GLU A 682 20.40 32.89 11.67
C GLU A 682 18.90 32.82 11.98
N ILE A 683 18.33 31.62 12.07
CA ILE A 683 16.94 31.45 12.48
C ILE A 683 16.77 31.81 13.96
N LYS A 684 17.76 31.50 14.82
CA LYS A 684 17.76 31.91 16.22
C LYS A 684 17.80 33.43 16.35
N THR A 685 18.67 34.12 15.63
CA THR A 685 18.72 35.60 15.65
C THR A 685 17.40 36.20 15.17
N MET A 686 16.84 35.64 14.09
CA MET A 686 15.53 36.03 13.54
C MET A 686 14.38 35.87 14.56
N ILE A 687 14.28 34.72 15.24
CA ILE A 687 13.23 34.46 16.24
C ILE A 687 13.42 35.33 17.48
N THR A 688 14.66 35.48 17.95
CA THR A 688 14.99 36.25 19.16
C THR A 688 14.84 37.77 18.99
N SER A 689 14.95 38.28 17.76
CA SER A 689 14.70 39.70 17.45
C SER A 689 13.23 40.13 17.59
N ILE A 690 12.28 39.20 17.73
CA ILE A 690 10.86 39.49 17.93
C ILE A 690 10.63 39.81 19.43
N PRO A 691 10.15 41.02 19.80
CA PRO A 691 10.07 41.46 21.20
C PRO A 691 9.18 40.57 22.08
N ILE A 692 9.57 40.38 23.35
CA ILE A 692 8.82 39.64 24.39
C ILE A 692 8.11 40.65 25.30
N SER A 693 6.84 40.42 25.64
CA SER A 693 5.97 41.35 26.40
C SER A 693 6.51 41.73 27.79
N SER A 694 7.43 40.98 28.38
CA SER A 694 7.92 41.20 29.76
C SER A 694 8.79 42.44 29.96
N SER A 695 9.35 43.05 28.90
CA SER A 695 10.27 44.20 29.02
C SER A 695 9.66 45.58 28.80
N ILE A 696 8.36 45.67 28.47
CA ILE A 696 7.68 46.97 28.19
C ILE A 696 7.00 47.55 29.44
N SER A 697 6.94 46.81 30.55
CA SER A 697 6.21 47.22 31.76
C SER A 697 6.88 48.30 32.63
N THR A 698 8.12 48.71 32.34
CA THR A 698 8.86 49.65 33.21
C THR A 698 8.98 51.09 32.69
N SER A 699 8.42 51.46 31.53
CA SER A 699 8.48 52.84 31.07
C SER A 699 7.33 53.24 30.14
N LEU A 700 6.14 53.52 30.69
CA LEU A 700 5.12 54.32 30.00
C LEU A 700 4.36 55.21 31.01
N PRO A 701 4.20 56.52 30.74
CA PRO A 701 3.47 57.43 31.61
C PRO A 701 1.97 57.12 31.62
N THR A 702 1.35 57.27 32.78
CA THR A 702 -0.08 57.11 33.06
C THR A 702 -0.96 58.13 32.31
N SER A 703 -1.30 57.88 31.04
CA SER A 703 -2.51 58.43 30.39
C SER A 703 -2.68 57.98 28.92
N ALA A 704 -3.22 56.77 28.66
CA ALA A 704 -3.82 56.40 27.36
C ALA A 704 -4.73 55.13 27.52
N PRO A 705 -5.80 54.96 26.69
CA PRO A 705 -6.82 53.93 26.90
C PRO A 705 -6.32 52.51 26.55
N LYS A 706 -6.59 51.55 27.44
CA LYS A 706 -6.02 50.19 27.49
C LYS A 706 -6.56 49.17 26.44
N SER A 707 -7.45 49.53 25.52
CA SER A 707 -8.15 48.54 24.67
C SER A 707 -7.54 48.30 23.28
N ALA A 708 -6.70 49.19 22.75
CA ALA A 708 -6.08 49.01 21.42
C ALA A 708 -4.68 48.39 21.48
N ALA A 709 -3.95 48.59 22.57
CA ALA A 709 -2.59 48.07 22.74
C ALA A 709 -2.56 46.56 23.07
N SER A 710 -3.58 46.02 23.76
CA SER A 710 -3.63 44.59 24.11
C SER A 710 -3.76 43.68 22.88
N ASN A 711 -4.59 44.06 21.90
CA ASN A 711 -4.84 43.24 20.71
C ASN A 711 -3.64 43.12 19.75
N GLN A 712 -2.73 44.10 19.73
CA GLN A 712 -1.49 44.02 18.94
C GLN A 712 -0.39 43.22 19.65
N LEU A 713 -0.37 43.22 20.99
CA LEU A 713 0.58 42.44 21.79
C LEU A 713 0.26 40.93 21.76
N ASP A 714 -1.02 40.56 21.78
CA ASP A 714 -1.45 39.15 21.71
C ASP A 714 -1.16 38.49 20.34
N GLN A 715 -1.18 39.26 19.23
CA GLN A 715 -0.85 38.77 17.89
C GLN A 715 0.65 38.49 17.68
N VAL A 716 1.54 39.16 18.43
CA VAL A 716 3.00 39.02 18.28
C VAL A 716 3.55 37.82 19.05
N GLU A 717 2.97 37.48 20.21
CA GLU A 717 3.30 36.25 20.95
C GLU A 717 2.88 35.00 20.17
N ASP A 718 1.72 35.03 19.50
CA ASP A 718 1.23 33.92 18.66
C ASP A 718 2.18 33.63 17.47
N ILE A 719 2.77 34.67 16.85
CA ILE A 719 3.71 34.51 15.75
C ILE A 719 5.04 33.86 16.18
N ARG A 720 5.61 34.26 17.33
CA ARG A 720 6.89 33.72 17.81
C ARG A 720 6.76 32.23 18.16
N ASP A 721 5.69 31.86 18.85
CA ASP A 721 5.42 30.47 19.22
C ASP A 721 5.15 29.58 18.00
N GLN A 722 4.42 30.09 17.00
CA GLN A 722 4.21 29.39 15.73
C GLN A 722 5.52 29.11 14.99
N LEU A 723 6.47 30.07 14.97
CA LEU A 723 7.78 29.87 14.33
C LEU A 723 8.63 28.85 15.06
N ILE A 724 8.62 28.86 16.40
CA ILE A 724 9.39 27.90 17.20
C ILE A 724 8.80 26.49 17.05
N GLN A 725 7.48 26.36 17.04
CA GLN A 725 6.80 25.09 16.80
C GLN A 725 7.09 24.55 15.39
N ALA A 726 7.07 25.42 14.38
CA ALA A 726 7.44 25.05 13.01
C ALA A 726 8.90 24.56 12.94
N LEU A 727 9.84 25.29 13.55
CA LEU A 727 11.27 24.90 13.57
C LEU A 727 11.47 23.53 14.23
N PHE A 728 10.82 23.31 15.36
CA PHE A 728 10.89 22.02 16.06
C PHE A 728 10.31 20.88 15.21
N GLN A 729 9.17 21.10 14.56
CA GLN A 729 8.56 20.11 13.67
C GLN A 729 9.45 19.75 12.49
N GLU A 730 10.06 20.73 11.81
CA GLU A 730 10.94 20.49 10.66
C GLU A 730 12.20 19.69 11.06
N ILE A 731 12.82 20.01 12.20
CA ILE A 731 13.97 19.24 12.75
C ILE A 731 13.56 17.80 13.09
N MET A 732 12.37 17.60 13.65
CA MET A 732 11.95 16.27 14.13
C MET A 732 11.43 15.35 13.03
N VAL A 733 10.71 15.89 12.06
CA VAL A 733 9.97 15.11 11.07
C VAL A 733 10.75 14.94 9.77
N GLN A 734 11.48 15.97 9.33
CA GLN A 734 12.03 16.05 7.96
C GLN A 734 13.55 15.91 7.89
N ALA A 735 14.29 16.02 8.99
CA ALA A 735 15.76 15.89 9.00
C ALA A 735 16.24 14.42 8.98
N GLY A 736 17.30 14.14 8.21
CA GLY A 736 17.97 12.84 8.19
C GLY A 736 18.60 12.48 9.54
N TYR A 737 18.87 11.19 9.82
CA TYR A 737 19.29 10.75 11.16
C TYR A 737 20.57 11.44 11.69
N ARG A 738 21.56 11.70 10.82
CA ARG A 738 22.83 12.36 11.20
C ARG A 738 22.63 13.84 11.44
N GLU A 739 21.93 14.49 10.52
CA GLU A 739 21.55 15.91 10.58
C GLU A 739 20.68 16.17 11.81
N LYS A 740 19.74 15.27 12.09
CA LYS A 740 18.88 15.32 13.27
C LYS A 740 19.68 15.24 14.56
N SER A 741 20.71 14.40 14.67
CA SER A 741 21.57 14.38 15.86
C SER A 741 22.27 15.73 16.09
N ALA A 742 22.85 16.33 15.06
CA ALA A 742 23.51 17.62 15.16
C ALA A 742 22.54 18.79 15.39
N ALA A 743 21.39 18.79 14.71
CA ALA A 743 20.31 19.77 14.89
C ALA A 743 19.69 19.66 16.29
N MET A 744 19.53 18.44 16.82
CA MET A 744 19.07 18.22 18.20
C MET A 744 20.11 18.68 19.21
N GLN A 745 21.40 18.44 18.98
CA GLN A 745 22.47 18.98 19.83
C GLN A 745 22.42 20.51 19.85
N TRP A 746 22.40 21.14 18.67
CA TRP A 746 22.25 22.60 18.56
C TRP A 746 20.96 23.10 19.24
N TRP A 747 19.85 22.39 19.06
CA TRP A 747 18.58 22.71 19.72
C TRP A 747 18.77 22.68 21.23
N TYR A 748 19.35 21.63 21.82
CA TYR A 748 19.59 21.55 23.26
C TYR A 748 20.50 22.67 23.78
N GLU A 749 21.54 23.04 23.04
CA GLU A 749 22.47 24.10 23.40
C GLU A 749 21.82 25.50 23.35
N ASN A 750 20.91 25.73 22.42
CA ASN A 750 20.28 27.05 22.17
C ASN A 750 18.85 27.13 22.70
N ARG A 751 18.36 26.06 23.33
CA ARG A 751 17.00 25.94 23.81
C ARG A 751 16.67 26.96 24.89
N SER A 752 17.59 27.31 25.79
CA SER A 752 17.34 28.36 26.81
C SER A 752 16.90 29.69 26.21
N ASP A 753 17.37 29.97 24.99
CA ASP A 753 17.15 31.24 24.28
C ASP A 753 15.93 31.16 23.34
N LEU A 754 15.57 29.95 22.91
CA LEU A 754 14.47 29.68 21.95
C LEU A 754 13.17 29.24 22.63
N GLN A 755 13.22 28.45 23.72
CA GLN A 755 12.05 27.99 24.47
C GLN A 755 12.40 27.32 25.82
N THR A 756 11.60 27.59 26.84
CA THR A 756 11.77 27.11 28.22
C THR A 756 11.55 25.59 28.45
N VAL A 757 11.15 24.74 27.49
CA VAL A 757 10.75 23.34 27.79
C VAL A 757 11.19 22.30 26.72
N ASP A 758 11.48 21.08 27.17
CA ASP A 758 12.44 20.06 26.69
C ASP A 758 11.80 18.93 25.87
N SER A 759 11.75 18.91 24.54
CA SER A 759 10.84 18.04 23.77
C SER A 759 10.72 16.54 24.15
N THR A 760 11.82 15.84 24.49
CA THR A 760 11.75 14.45 25.00
C THR A 760 11.20 14.41 26.42
N LYS A 761 11.64 15.34 27.26
CA LYS A 761 11.04 15.61 28.56
C LYS A 761 9.63 16.18 28.43
N VAL A 762 9.22 16.82 27.33
CA VAL A 762 7.90 17.40 27.11
C VAL A 762 6.97 16.25 26.83
N ALA A 763 7.24 15.36 25.87
CA ALA A 763 6.45 14.14 25.71
C ALA A 763 6.43 13.29 26.99
N LEU A 764 7.58 13.16 27.67
CA LEU A 764 7.66 12.46 28.96
C LEU A 764 7.02 13.22 30.14
N ASN A 765 6.80 14.55 30.08
CA ASN A 765 6.20 15.40 31.13
C ASN A 765 4.71 15.63 30.86
N THR A 766 4.28 15.64 29.59
CA THR A 766 2.93 15.96 29.15
C THR A 766 2.02 14.74 29.13
N ASN A 767 2.57 13.56 28.79
CA ASN A 767 1.85 12.29 28.89
C ASN A 767 1.49 11.92 30.35
N PRO A 768 2.41 11.93 31.34
CA PRO A 768 2.03 11.69 32.73
C PRO A 768 1.11 12.76 33.31
N SER A 769 1.22 14.03 32.87
CA SER A 769 0.28 15.08 33.29
C SER A 769 -1.16 14.77 32.87
N THR A 770 -1.38 14.24 31.66
CA THR A 770 -2.72 13.87 31.19
C THR A 770 -3.21 12.54 31.76
N LEU A 771 -2.33 11.55 31.95
CA LEU A 771 -2.64 10.31 32.67
C LEU A 771 -3.07 10.61 34.13
N PHE A 772 -2.39 11.54 34.81
CA PHE A 772 -2.75 11.98 36.14
C PHE A 772 -4.06 12.78 36.14
N SER A 773 -4.20 13.82 35.30
CA SER A 773 -5.35 14.73 35.35
C SER A 773 -6.66 14.15 34.80
N ASP A 774 -6.59 13.39 33.70
CA ASP A 774 -7.78 12.93 32.97
C ASP A 774 -8.20 11.51 33.40
N TYR A 775 -7.26 10.70 33.89
CA TYR A 775 -7.50 9.31 34.27
C TYR A 775 -7.29 9.02 35.76
N GLY A 776 -6.73 9.98 36.51
CA GLY A 776 -6.51 9.85 37.95
C GLY A 776 -5.44 8.81 38.31
N ILE A 777 -4.51 8.52 37.41
CA ILE A 777 -3.47 7.50 37.62
C ILE A 777 -2.45 7.98 38.64
N GLY A 778 -2.33 7.24 39.75
CA GLY A 778 -1.39 7.50 40.83
C GLY A 778 -0.53 6.28 41.19
N GLU A 779 0.16 6.35 42.32
CA GLU A 779 1.21 5.40 42.70
C GLU A 779 0.76 3.94 42.93
N THR A 780 -0.55 3.72 43.16
CA THR A 780 -1.14 2.40 43.43
C THR A 780 -1.80 1.77 42.21
N ASP A 781 -1.91 2.52 41.11
CA ASP A 781 -2.58 2.08 39.90
C ASP A 781 -1.70 1.15 39.07
N THR A 782 -2.35 0.15 38.44
CA THR A 782 -1.71 -0.77 37.51
C THR A 782 -2.19 -0.49 36.10
N VAL A 783 -1.26 -0.09 35.23
CA VAL A 783 -1.52 0.23 33.82
C VAL A 783 -1.00 -0.88 32.94
N MET A 784 -1.86 -1.41 32.06
CA MET A 784 -1.51 -2.49 31.14
C MET A 784 -1.12 -1.95 29.76
N LEU A 785 0.02 -2.43 29.24
CA LEU A 785 0.45 -2.25 27.86
C LEU A 785 0.15 -3.54 27.06
N PHE A 786 -0.81 -3.48 26.14
CA PHE A 786 -1.21 -4.57 25.26
C PHE A 786 -0.95 -4.20 23.80
N SER A 787 0.24 -4.54 23.31
CA SER A 787 0.74 -4.04 22.03
C SER A 787 1.87 -4.92 21.47
N PRO A 788 2.01 -5.02 20.12
CA PRO A 788 3.26 -5.45 19.49
C PRO A 788 4.41 -4.46 19.76
N ASN A 789 5.63 -4.80 19.32
CA ASN A 789 6.80 -3.93 19.43
C ASN A 789 6.57 -2.64 18.64
N GLN A 790 6.78 -1.49 19.27
CA GLN A 790 6.66 -0.18 18.64
C GLN A 790 7.43 0.90 19.39
N ILE A 791 7.63 2.05 18.74
CA ILE A 791 8.44 3.16 19.24
C ILE A 791 7.83 3.88 20.47
N ASP A 792 6.50 3.91 20.59
CA ASP A 792 5.81 4.62 21.68
C ASP A 792 5.66 3.76 22.96
N TYR A 793 6.00 2.48 22.87
CA TYR A 793 6.00 1.54 23.99
C TYR A 793 6.90 2.00 25.16
N PRO A 794 8.21 2.28 24.94
CA PRO A 794 9.09 2.78 26.02
C PRO A 794 8.65 4.12 26.60
N LEU A 795 8.22 5.06 25.75
CA LEU A 795 7.78 6.38 26.17
C LEU A 795 6.62 6.27 27.17
N THR A 796 5.64 5.43 26.84
CA THR A 796 4.45 5.21 27.65
C THR A 796 4.81 4.52 28.97
N ALA A 797 5.65 3.48 28.93
CA ALA A 797 6.11 2.80 30.14
C ALA A 797 6.83 3.75 31.11
N TRP A 798 7.72 4.63 30.61
CA TRP A 798 8.40 5.61 31.46
C TRP A 798 7.46 6.70 31.98
N ALA A 799 6.48 7.14 31.19
CA ALA A 799 5.46 8.07 31.67
C ALA A 799 4.70 7.49 32.89
N ILE A 800 4.35 6.21 32.84
CA ILE A 800 3.71 5.50 33.96
C ILE A 800 4.63 5.41 35.18
N HIS A 801 5.91 5.05 34.97
CA HIS A 801 6.88 4.99 36.08
C HIS A 801 7.13 6.34 36.76
N ARG A 802 7.07 7.46 36.04
CA ARG A 802 7.23 8.81 36.62
C ARG A 802 6.08 9.24 37.54
N LEU A 803 4.90 8.62 37.38
CA LEU A 803 3.78 8.74 38.32
C LEU A 803 3.93 7.81 39.54
N GLY A 804 4.96 6.96 39.56
CA GLY A 804 5.15 5.93 40.57
C GLY A 804 4.17 4.76 40.43
N SER A 805 3.44 4.67 39.31
CA SER A 805 2.47 3.61 39.03
C SER A 805 3.13 2.33 38.54
N ILE A 806 2.37 1.23 38.56
CA ILE A 806 2.81 -0.12 38.22
C ILE A 806 2.53 -0.39 36.74
N VAL A 807 3.54 -0.86 36.00
CA VAL A 807 3.37 -1.33 34.61
C VAL A 807 3.11 -2.84 34.61
N THR A 808 2.21 -3.30 33.75
CA THR A 808 2.14 -4.71 33.35
C THR A 808 2.04 -4.80 31.83
N CYS A 809 2.65 -5.83 31.25
CA CYS A 809 2.69 -6.02 29.81
C CYS A 809 2.02 -7.34 29.45
N SER A 810 1.37 -7.39 28.29
CA SER A 810 0.66 -8.58 27.82
C SER A 810 0.99 -8.89 26.36
N ASN A 811 0.93 -10.18 26.01
CA ASN A 811 1.25 -10.67 24.68
C ASN A 811 0.11 -10.31 23.70
N PRO A 812 0.37 -9.54 22.63
CA PRO A 812 -0.66 -9.11 21.68
C PRO A 812 -1.35 -10.26 20.91
N GLN A 813 -0.84 -11.49 20.99
CA GLN A 813 -1.45 -12.68 20.39
C GLN A 813 -2.47 -13.38 21.29
N PHE A 814 -2.65 -12.92 22.53
CA PHE A 814 -3.60 -13.54 23.44
C PHE A 814 -5.05 -13.41 22.99
N THR A 815 -5.81 -14.45 23.29
CA THR A 815 -7.27 -14.47 23.11
C THR A 815 -7.97 -13.59 24.15
N THR A 816 -9.25 -13.31 23.92
CA THR A 816 -10.08 -12.52 24.83
C THR A 816 -10.08 -13.07 26.27
N ASP A 817 -10.18 -14.39 26.42
CA ASP A 817 -10.29 -15.02 27.73
C ASP A 817 -8.95 -15.00 28.48
N GLU A 818 -7.84 -15.22 27.78
CA GLU A 818 -6.48 -15.11 28.33
C GLU A 818 -6.16 -13.69 28.78
N LEU A 819 -6.51 -12.69 27.97
CA LEU A 819 -6.35 -11.28 28.34
C LEU A 819 -7.25 -10.91 29.52
N CYS A 820 -8.52 -11.34 29.53
CA CYS A 820 -9.43 -11.09 30.65
C CYS A 820 -8.91 -11.68 31.97
N HIS A 821 -8.35 -12.89 31.91
CA HIS A 821 -7.70 -13.51 33.07
C HIS A 821 -6.53 -12.67 33.59
N GLN A 822 -5.69 -12.12 32.70
CA GLN A 822 -4.60 -11.22 33.11
C GLN A 822 -5.09 -9.91 33.72
N LEU A 823 -6.14 -9.31 33.15
CA LEU A 823 -6.74 -8.08 33.68
C LEU A 823 -7.23 -8.25 35.12
N ARG A 824 -7.85 -9.41 35.42
CA ARG A 824 -8.35 -9.74 36.77
C ARG A 824 -7.25 -9.87 37.81
N ILE A 825 -6.18 -10.62 37.49
CA ILE A 825 -5.08 -10.85 38.44
C ILE A 825 -4.25 -9.57 38.66
N ALA A 826 -3.96 -8.83 37.58
CA ALA A 826 -3.18 -7.60 37.66
C ALA A 826 -3.96 -6.43 38.28
N ASN A 827 -5.29 -6.55 38.42
CA ASN A 827 -6.17 -5.47 38.87
C ASN A 827 -5.95 -4.16 38.09
N VAL A 828 -6.06 -4.26 36.76
CA VAL A 828 -5.72 -3.17 35.83
C VAL A 828 -6.74 -2.02 35.92
N THR A 829 -6.25 -0.79 36.04
CA THR A 829 -7.08 0.42 36.12
C THR A 829 -7.09 1.25 34.83
N LEU A 830 -6.14 1.01 33.93
CA LEU A 830 -6.09 1.61 32.58
C LEU A 830 -5.42 0.64 31.59
N MET A 831 -5.97 0.55 30.38
CA MET A 831 -5.36 -0.22 29.28
C MET A 831 -4.88 0.73 28.18
N ILE A 832 -3.63 0.53 27.76
CA ILE A 832 -3.05 1.19 26.59
C ILE A 832 -2.79 0.13 25.52
N VAL A 833 -3.41 0.30 24.37
CA VAL A 833 -3.70 -0.77 23.41
C VAL A 833 -3.28 -0.35 22.01
N HIS A 834 -2.62 -1.23 21.24
CA HIS A 834 -2.36 -0.95 19.83
C HIS A 834 -3.61 -1.16 18.96
N SER A 835 -3.79 -0.33 17.93
CA SER A 835 -4.97 -0.34 17.07
C SER A 835 -5.30 -1.72 16.47
N THR A 836 -4.28 -2.53 16.15
CA THR A 836 -4.48 -3.86 15.54
C THR A 836 -5.11 -4.89 16.47
N VAL A 837 -5.08 -4.68 17.78
CA VAL A 837 -5.59 -5.63 18.79
C VAL A 837 -6.83 -5.09 19.54
N LEU A 838 -7.37 -3.95 19.08
CA LEU A 838 -8.48 -3.26 19.71
C LEU A 838 -9.72 -4.15 19.90
N GLY A 839 -10.08 -4.97 18.90
CA GLY A 839 -11.27 -5.84 18.99
C GLY A 839 -11.21 -6.86 20.14
N VAL A 840 -10.05 -7.47 20.35
CA VAL A 840 -9.81 -8.38 21.48
C VAL A 840 -9.83 -7.62 22.80
N SER A 841 -9.20 -6.44 22.85
CA SER A 841 -9.17 -5.60 24.05
C SER A 841 -10.56 -5.13 24.48
N LEU A 842 -11.42 -4.71 23.56
CA LEU A 842 -12.79 -4.30 23.86
C LEU A 842 -13.61 -5.46 24.43
N SER A 843 -13.46 -6.64 23.84
CA SER A 843 -14.14 -7.84 24.29
C SER A 843 -13.68 -8.24 25.71
N ALA A 844 -12.38 -8.21 25.97
CA ALA A 844 -11.81 -8.56 27.27
C ALA A 844 -12.13 -7.50 28.35
N ALA A 845 -12.08 -6.21 28.00
CA ALA A 845 -12.46 -5.11 28.88
C ALA A 845 -13.93 -5.20 29.29
N LYS A 846 -14.83 -5.52 28.35
CA LYS A 846 -16.25 -5.74 28.63
C LYS A 846 -16.49 -6.93 29.57
N GLN A 847 -15.77 -8.04 29.38
CA GLN A 847 -15.86 -9.20 30.27
C GLN A 847 -15.27 -8.94 31.68
N PHE A 848 -14.26 -8.07 31.77
CA PHE A 848 -13.64 -7.68 33.04
C PHE A 848 -14.45 -6.59 33.77
N GLY A 849 -15.20 -5.77 33.04
CA GLY A 849 -15.95 -4.62 33.58
C GLY A 849 -15.18 -3.29 33.53
N LEU A 850 -14.15 -3.18 32.68
CA LEU A 850 -13.42 -1.93 32.48
C LEU A 850 -14.18 -1.02 31.50
N SER A 851 -14.43 0.23 31.89
CA SER A 851 -15.09 1.21 31.03
C SER A 851 -14.31 1.45 29.74
N SER A 852 -15.01 1.61 28.62
CA SER A 852 -14.42 1.94 27.31
C SER A 852 -13.56 3.22 27.36
N ASP A 853 -13.91 4.16 28.24
CA ASP A 853 -13.15 5.41 28.43
C ASP A 853 -11.76 5.17 29.04
N ARG A 854 -11.53 4.03 29.69
CA ARG A 854 -10.24 3.63 30.29
C ARG A 854 -9.35 2.84 29.30
N ILE A 855 -9.66 2.93 28.01
CA ILE A 855 -8.87 2.36 26.92
C ILE A 855 -8.28 3.51 26.10
N VAL A 856 -6.95 3.53 25.99
CA VAL A 856 -6.20 4.51 25.20
C VAL A 856 -5.48 3.78 24.08
N LEU A 857 -5.56 4.32 22.86
CA LEU A 857 -4.82 3.76 21.73
C LEU A 857 -3.37 4.23 21.76
N LEU A 858 -2.43 3.31 21.57
CA LEU A 858 -1.00 3.61 21.56
C LEU A 858 -0.61 4.37 20.28
N ASP A 859 -1.26 4.06 19.14
CA ASP A 859 -1.00 4.60 17.81
C ASP A 859 -2.25 5.25 17.17
N LYS A 860 -2.02 6.05 16.11
CA LYS A 860 -3.12 6.55 15.26
C LYS A 860 -3.49 5.51 14.20
N PRO A 861 -4.77 5.11 14.09
CA PRO A 861 -5.21 4.12 13.11
C PRO A 861 -5.03 4.67 11.69
N GLY A 862 -4.19 4.02 10.88
CA GLY A 862 -4.02 4.35 9.46
C GLY A 862 -5.17 3.81 8.60
N ASN A 863 -5.38 4.39 7.41
CA ASN A 863 -6.43 4.01 6.44
C ASN A 863 -6.35 2.54 5.94
N ALA A 864 -5.33 1.76 6.31
CA ALA A 864 -5.01 0.47 5.72
C ALA A 864 -5.57 -0.76 6.47
N TYR A 865 -6.17 -0.59 7.65
CA TYR A 865 -6.71 -1.72 8.42
C TYR A 865 -8.23 -1.65 8.44
N ALA A 866 -8.86 -2.53 7.66
CA ALA A 866 -10.31 -2.75 7.64
C ALA A 866 -10.76 -3.27 9.01
N ILE A 867 -11.04 -2.35 9.92
CA ILE A 867 -11.75 -2.65 11.17
C ILE A 867 -13.23 -2.74 10.81
N ASP A 868 -13.88 -3.79 11.29
CA ASP A 868 -15.31 -4.02 11.14
C ASP A 868 -16.09 -2.73 11.47
N SER A 869 -17.04 -2.36 10.62
CA SER A 869 -17.76 -1.08 10.59
C SER A 869 -18.52 -0.71 11.88
N SER A 870 -18.53 -1.61 12.88
CA SER A 870 -19.07 -1.42 14.22
C SER A 870 -18.10 -0.76 15.23
N CYS A 871 -16.80 -0.68 14.92
CA CYS A 871 -15.76 -0.18 15.83
C CYS A 871 -14.97 0.98 15.20
N ALA A 872 -15.59 2.15 15.07
CA ALA A 872 -14.92 3.34 14.52
C ALA A 872 -13.74 3.77 15.43
N PRO A 873 -12.48 3.74 14.95
CA PRO A 873 -11.31 4.09 15.76
C PRO A 873 -11.25 5.55 16.20
N SER A 874 -12.04 6.42 15.56
CA SER A 874 -12.17 7.85 15.85
C SER A 874 -12.79 8.19 17.21
N LEU A 875 -13.31 7.19 17.94
CA LEU A 875 -13.94 7.35 19.25
C LEU A 875 -12.96 7.24 20.44
N TYR A 876 -11.75 6.71 20.24
CA TYR A 876 -10.79 6.49 21.32
C TYR A 876 -9.65 7.51 21.29
N LYS A 877 -9.19 7.95 22.46
CA LYS A 877 -8.04 8.86 22.56
C LYS A 877 -6.75 8.10 22.26
N THR A 878 -5.83 8.73 21.52
CA THR A 878 -4.52 8.15 21.23
C THR A 878 -3.42 8.74 22.13
N VAL A 879 -2.32 8.03 22.35
CA VAL A 879 -1.14 8.55 23.07
C VAL A 879 -0.60 9.84 22.43
N PRO A 880 -0.48 9.96 21.09
CA PRO A 880 -0.19 11.24 20.46
C PRO A 880 -1.18 12.36 20.83
N ASP A 881 -2.47 12.07 20.94
CA ASP A 881 -3.46 13.08 21.35
C ASP A 881 -3.29 13.48 22.83
N LEU A 882 -2.92 12.54 23.70
CA LEU A 882 -2.59 12.82 25.10
C LEU A 882 -1.34 13.71 25.22
N ILE A 883 -0.32 13.47 24.40
CA ILE A 883 0.89 14.30 24.33
C ILE A 883 0.53 15.72 23.89
N MET A 884 -0.25 15.85 22.80
CA MET A 884 -0.72 17.15 22.27
C MET A 884 -1.59 17.90 23.27
N LYS A 885 -2.43 17.20 24.02
CA LYS A 885 -3.27 17.81 25.05
C LYS A 885 -2.47 18.26 26.26
N GLY A 886 -1.47 17.48 26.68
CA GLY A 886 -0.61 17.83 27.79
C GLY A 886 0.35 18.97 27.48
N LEU A 887 0.74 19.15 26.21
CA LEU A 887 1.53 20.30 25.73
C LEU A 887 0.83 21.65 26.05
N ASN A 888 -0.49 21.68 26.01
CA ASN A 888 -1.30 22.89 26.20
C ASN A 888 -1.72 23.12 27.66
N ARG A 889 -1.11 22.43 28.64
CA ARG A 889 -1.50 22.49 30.05
C ARG A 889 -0.29 22.74 30.98
N PRO A 890 -0.48 23.45 32.10
CA PRO A 890 0.55 23.57 33.12
C PRO A 890 0.84 22.20 33.75
N PHE A 891 2.10 22.00 34.16
CA PHE A 891 2.59 20.74 34.76
C PHE A 891 1.79 20.39 36.02
N ALA A 892 1.05 19.29 35.98
CA ALA A 892 -0.03 19.01 36.95
C ALA A 892 0.31 17.92 37.98
N PHE A 893 1.47 17.29 37.91
CA PHE A 893 1.87 16.20 38.81
C PHE A 893 3.24 16.46 39.43
N LYS A 894 3.52 15.85 40.59
CA LYS A 894 4.88 15.82 41.17
C LYS A 894 5.54 14.52 40.75
N GLU A 895 6.70 14.59 40.12
CA GLU A 895 7.45 13.40 39.73
C GLU A 895 7.77 12.53 40.95
N PHE A 896 7.44 11.24 40.83
CA PHE A 896 7.72 10.27 41.88
C PHE A 896 9.23 10.07 41.99
N THR A 897 9.77 10.28 43.19
CA THR A 897 11.21 10.17 43.46
C THR A 897 11.40 9.14 44.56
N LEU A 898 12.27 8.18 44.32
CA LEU A 898 12.58 7.13 45.29
C LEU A 898 13.48 7.67 46.39
N GLY A 899 13.09 7.45 47.65
CA GLY A 899 13.97 7.64 48.81
C GLY A 899 15.12 6.63 48.84
N SER A 900 16.11 6.88 49.69
CA SER A 900 17.24 5.94 49.88
C SER A 900 16.72 4.56 50.35
N GLY A 901 16.96 3.51 49.56
CA GLY A 901 16.56 2.14 49.87
C GLY A 901 15.13 1.76 49.48
N GLU A 902 14.26 2.72 49.14
CA GLU A 902 12.85 2.48 48.76
C GLU A 902 12.70 1.71 47.44
N GLY A 903 13.69 1.85 46.55
CA GLY A 903 13.75 1.08 45.30
C GLY A 903 13.78 -0.44 45.49
N LYS A 904 14.10 -0.94 46.69
CA LYS A 904 14.05 -2.37 47.01
C LYS A 904 12.64 -2.91 47.22
N THR A 905 11.68 -2.05 47.56
CA THR A 905 10.31 -2.45 47.95
C THR A 905 9.24 -1.88 47.03
N LYS A 906 9.51 -0.79 46.30
CA LYS A 906 8.55 -0.20 45.37
C LYS A 906 8.35 -1.10 44.15
N VAL A 907 7.11 -1.51 43.91
CA VAL A 907 6.73 -2.28 42.71
C VAL A 907 6.78 -1.37 41.49
N ALA A 908 7.55 -1.76 40.48
CA ALA A 908 7.65 -1.05 39.20
C ALA A 908 6.97 -1.84 38.07
N LEU A 909 7.22 -3.15 38.01
CA LEU A 909 6.76 -4.01 36.91
C LEU A 909 6.14 -5.30 37.45
N LEU A 910 4.99 -5.65 36.90
CA LEU A 910 4.33 -6.95 37.04
C LEU A 910 4.56 -7.76 35.77
N SER A 911 5.51 -8.69 35.84
CA SER A 911 5.91 -9.53 34.70
C SER A 911 5.33 -10.94 34.81
N TRP A 912 4.85 -11.48 33.70
CA TRP A 912 4.31 -12.83 33.66
C TRP A 912 5.42 -13.85 33.40
N SER A 913 5.53 -14.86 34.27
CA SER A 913 6.33 -16.06 34.04
C SER A 913 5.66 -16.94 32.99
N SER A 914 6.46 -17.62 32.16
CA SER A 914 5.97 -18.47 31.06
C SER A 914 5.25 -19.75 31.50
N GLY A 915 5.09 -20.00 32.81
CA GLY A 915 4.16 -21.00 33.33
C GLY A 915 4.49 -22.44 32.98
N THR A 916 5.76 -22.87 33.01
CA THR A 916 6.14 -24.23 32.59
C THR A 916 5.68 -25.37 33.51
N THR A 917 4.88 -25.08 34.54
CA THR A 917 4.30 -26.10 35.44
C THR A 917 2.83 -25.79 35.80
N GLY A 918 2.18 -24.83 35.13
CA GLY A 918 0.81 -24.37 35.45
C GLY A 918 0.48 -22.99 34.89
N LEU A 919 -0.65 -22.40 35.31
CA LEU A 919 -1.07 -21.06 34.87
C LEU A 919 0.04 -20.00 35.11
N PRO A 920 0.22 -19.02 34.20
CA PRO A 920 1.25 -17.99 34.32
C PRO A 920 1.20 -17.26 35.67
N LYS A 921 2.33 -17.19 36.38
CA LYS A 921 2.46 -16.47 37.66
C LYS A 921 3.07 -15.09 37.43
N MET A 922 2.66 -14.09 38.21
CA MET A 922 3.10 -12.70 38.03
C MET A 922 4.17 -12.34 39.05
N ALA A 923 5.41 -12.12 38.62
CA ALA A 923 6.50 -11.71 39.49
C ALA A 923 6.51 -10.19 39.69
N VAL A 924 6.74 -9.76 40.93
CA VAL A 924 6.75 -8.36 41.35
C VAL A 924 8.19 -7.85 41.36
N GLN A 925 8.54 -6.94 40.44
CA GLN A 925 9.89 -6.40 40.33
C GLN A 925 10.00 -5.00 40.92
N CYS A 926 11.14 -4.71 41.57
CA CYS A 926 11.40 -3.44 42.24
C CYS A 926 12.44 -2.57 41.52
N GLY A 927 12.37 -1.26 41.75
CA GLY A 927 13.22 -0.24 41.10
C GLY A 927 14.67 -0.24 41.61
N VAL A 928 15.44 -1.27 41.28
CA VAL A 928 16.86 -1.37 41.67
C VAL A 928 17.74 -0.76 40.58
N GLY A 929 18.17 0.48 40.79
CA GLY A 929 19.17 1.14 39.93
C GLY A 929 20.52 0.44 40.01
N ARG A 930 20.89 -0.30 38.95
CA ARG A 930 22.24 -0.85 38.82
C ARG A 930 23.23 0.28 38.51
N LYS A 931 23.93 0.79 39.53
CA LYS A 931 25.09 1.70 39.38
C LYS A 931 26.37 0.98 38.88
N TYR A 932 26.23 -0.16 38.19
CA TYR A 932 27.38 -0.97 37.78
C TYR A 932 27.49 -1.01 36.26
N ARG A 933 28.49 -0.30 35.73
CA ARG A 933 28.97 -0.46 34.36
C ARG A 933 30.23 -1.34 34.44
N PRO A 934 30.20 -2.60 33.99
CA PRO A 934 31.40 -3.42 34.02
C PRO A 934 32.46 -2.76 33.14
N PRO A 935 33.72 -2.66 33.60
CA PRO A 935 34.77 -1.90 32.92
C PRO A 935 35.12 -2.38 31.49
N ASN A 936 34.69 -3.59 31.10
CA ASN A 936 34.96 -4.20 29.79
C ASN A 936 33.68 -4.52 28.98
N PHE A 937 32.51 -3.98 29.38
CA PHE A 937 31.24 -4.20 28.70
C PHE A 937 31.01 -3.10 27.66
N THR A 938 31.35 -3.38 26.41
CA THR A 938 31.36 -2.41 25.31
C THR A 938 29.96 -2.22 24.70
N PHE A 939 29.07 -1.62 25.48
CA PHE A 939 27.96 -0.83 24.91
C PHE A 939 28.41 0.63 24.85
N CYS A 940 28.55 1.17 23.65
CA CYS A 940 29.02 2.53 23.41
C CYS A 940 27.87 3.44 22.95
N PRO A 941 27.83 4.70 23.43
CA PRO A 941 26.89 5.69 22.89
C PRO A 941 27.03 5.80 21.36
N GLY A 942 25.89 5.85 20.66
CA GLY A 942 25.85 5.93 19.19
C GLY A 942 25.88 4.59 18.46
N GLU A 943 26.06 3.46 19.16
CA GLU A 943 25.91 2.12 18.58
C GLU A 943 24.44 1.75 18.37
N VAL A 944 24.17 0.86 17.42
CA VAL A 944 22.81 0.47 17.01
C VAL A 944 22.54 -0.97 17.44
N ALA A 945 21.41 -1.20 18.10
CA ALA A 945 20.93 -2.51 18.49
C ALA A 945 19.56 -2.81 17.86
N LEU A 946 19.31 -4.07 17.52
CA LEU A 946 18.07 -4.49 16.89
C LEU A 946 17.09 -5.13 17.89
N GLY A 947 15.90 -4.55 18.01
CA GLY A 947 14.87 -4.93 18.97
C GLY A 947 13.88 -5.99 18.49
N VAL A 948 14.37 -7.18 18.16
CA VAL A 948 13.55 -8.32 17.69
C VAL A 948 12.96 -9.18 18.82
N LEU A 949 13.31 -8.89 20.08
CA LEU A 949 12.70 -9.55 21.23
C LEU A 949 11.38 -8.87 21.61
N PRO A 950 10.35 -9.63 22.03
CA PRO A 950 9.06 -9.03 22.38
C PRO A 950 9.15 -8.13 23.62
N PHE A 951 8.71 -6.88 23.51
CA PHE A 951 8.79 -5.89 24.58
C PHE A 951 7.88 -6.21 25.77
N TYR A 952 6.84 -7.03 25.57
CA TYR A 952 5.98 -7.46 26.66
C TYR A 952 6.63 -8.51 27.58
N HIS A 953 7.70 -9.18 27.11
CA HIS A 953 8.45 -10.14 27.90
C HIS A 953 9.59 -9.45 28.65
N VAL A 954 9.92 -9.92 29.85
CA VAL A 954 10.92 -9.28 30.73
C VAL A 954 12.28 -9.07 30.03
N ALA A 955 12.70 -10.00 29.17
CA ALA A 955 13.94 -9.85 28.39
C ALA A 955 13.88 -8.70 27.38
N GLY A 956 12.75 -8.53 26.67
CA GLY A 956 12.56 -7.40 25.77
C GLY A 956 12.42 -6.08 26.54
N PHE A 957 11.65 -6.08 27.62
CA PHE A 957 11.43 -4.89 28.44
C PHE A 957 12.71 -4.41 29.15
N THR A 958 13.37 -5.28 29.91
CA THR A 958 14.52 -4.90 30.73
C THR A 958 15.81 -4.75 29.91
N ILE A 959 16.11 -5.70 28.99
CA ILE A 959 17.35 -5.64 28.21
C ILE A 959 17.15 -4.75 27.00
N THR A 960 16.16 -5.05 26.15
CA THR A 960 16.06 -4.40 24.84
C THR A 960 15.60 -2.94 24.97
N VAL A 961 14.61 -2.67 25.82
CA VAL A 961 14.12 -1.30 26.03
C VAL A 961 14.98 -0.55 27.04
N HIS A 962 15.04 -1.01 28.29
CA HIS A 962 15.69 -0.22 29.35
C HIS A 962 17.22 -0.17 29.23
N LEU A 963 17.90 -1.31 29.10
CA LEU A 963 19.38 -1.33 29.12
C LEU A 963 19.99 -0.64 27.89
N ILE A 964 19.51 -0.95 26.68
CA ILE A 964 20.06 -0.37 25.44
C ILE A 964 19.91 1.16 25.45
N ILE A 965 18.74 1.67 25.83
CA ILE A 965 18.51 3.12 25.86
C ILE A 965 19.27 3.77 27.03
N PHE A 966 19.36 3.10 28.18
CA PHE A 966 20.22 3.55 29.28
C PHE A 966 21.70 3.67 28.87
N CYS A 967 22.17 2.78 28.00
CA CYS A 967 23.52 2.85 27.41
C CYS A 967 23.67 3.91 26.30
N SER A 968 22.63 4.71 26.02
CA SER A 968 22.62 5.74 24.96
C SER A 968 22.86 5.18 23.55
N MET A 969 22.38 3.96 23.32
CA MET A 969 22.39 3.32 22.01
C MET A 969 21.08 3.56 21.27
N THR A 970 21.15 3.49 19.94
CA THR A 970 19.96 3.54 19.08
C THR A 970 19.31 2.17 19.07
N LEU A 971 18.03 2.11 19.44
CA LEU A 971 17.22 0.90 19.34
C LEU A 971 16.38 0.92 18.05
N LEU A 972 16.67 0.00 17.13
CA LEU A 972 15.83 -0.20 15.94
C LEU A 972 14.67 -1.14 16.30
N VAL A 973 13.43 -0.70 16.10
CA VAL A 973 12.22 -1.42 16.52
C VAL A 973 11.43 -1.92 15.31
N PRO A 974 11.67 -3.15 14.82
CA PRO A 974 10.80 -3.77 13.84
C PRO A 974 9.45 -4.15 14.50
N PRO A 975 8.31 -3.96 13.81
CA PRO A 975 6.99 -4.24 14.37
C PRO A 975 6.72 -5.74 14.56
N LYS A 976 7.35 -6.57 13.72
CA LYS A 976 7.33 -8.03 13.79
C LYS A 976 8.70 -8.58 13.44
N TYR A 977 9.03 -9.76 13.97
CA TYR A 977 10.20 -10.49 13.53
C TYR A 977 9.93 -11.14 12.16
N ASP A 978 10.80 -10.85 11.20
CA ASP A 978 10.95 -11.59 9.95
C ASP A 978 12.44 -11.80 9.69
N PHE A 979 12.81 -12.97 9.19
CA PHE A 979 14.22 -13.35 9.05
C PHE A 979 14.94 -12.52 7.98
N PHE A 980 14.31 -12.28 6.83
CA PHE A 980 14.94 -11.52 5.74
C PHE A 980 14.92 -10.02 6.03
N ASP A 981 13.84 -9.51 6.63
CA ASP A 981 13.81 -8.12 7.09
C ASP A 981 14.87 -7.88 8.17
N MET A 982 15.13 -8.85 9.06
CA MET A 982 16.21 -8.76 10.03
C MET A 982 17.57 -8.59 9.32
N LEU A 983 17.90 -9.45 8.35
CA LEU A 983 19.16 -9.36 7.58
C LEU A 983 19.30 -8.01 6.86
N ASN A 984 18.24 -7.57 6.17
CA ASN A 984 18.22 -6.27 5.49
C ASN A 984 18.43 -5.11 6.47
N ASN A 985 17.84 -5.19 7.67
CA ASN A 985 18.01 -4.17 8.69
C ASN A 985 19.41 -4.17 9.30
N LEU A 986 20.05 -5.34 9.47
CA LEU A 986 21.42 -5.44 9.94
C LEU A 986 22.38 -4.67 9.01
N GLU A 987 22.22 -4.85 7.70
CA GLU A 987 23.03 -4.20 6.66
C GLU A 987 22.69 -2.71 6.53
N ARG A 988 21.41 -2.38 6.28
CA ARG A 988 20.94 -0.99 6.03
C ARG A 988 21.24 -0.05 7.20
N HIS A 989 21.06 -0.52 8.42
CA HIS A 989 21.22 0.31 9.61
C HIS A 989 22.56 0.09 10.32
N ARG A 990 23.45 -0.73 9.74
CA ARG A 990 24.74 -1.11 10.32
C ARG A 990 24.57 -1.49 11.79
N VAL A 991 23.78 -2.52 12.05
CA VAL A 991 23.50 -2.95 13.43
C VAL A 991 24.75 -3.55 14.05
N SER A 992 25.02 -3.17 15.29
CA SER A 992 26.21 -3.61 16.05
C SER A 992 25.92 -4.66 17.12
N HIS A 993 24.68 -4.68 17.64
CA HIS A 993 24.28 -5.55 18.75
C HIS A 993 22.98 -6.29 18.43
N LEU A 994 23.03 -7.61 18.59
CA LEU A 994 21.90 -8.50 18.33
C LEU A 994 21.65 -9.42 19.52
N LEU A 995 20.39 -9.52 19.94
CA LEU A 995 19.94 -10.47 20.94
C LEU A 995 18.84 -11.34 20.34
N LEU A 996 19.06 -12.66 20.32
CA LEU A 996 18.18 -13.62 19.68
C LEU A 996 17.70 -14.68 20.68
N VAL A 997 16.53 -15.25 20.42
CA VAL A 997 16.12 -16.53 21.01
C VAL A 997 16.56 -17.70 20.13
N PRO A 998 16.69 -18.94 20.65
CA PRO A 998 17.15 -20.09 19.87
C PRO A 998 16.41 -20.31 18.54
N PRO A 999 15.06 -20.17 18.47
CA PRO A 999 14.32 -20.28 17.20
C PRO A 999 14.69 -19.23 16.14
N GLN A 1000 15.24 -18.09 16.54
CA GLN A 1000 15.73 -17.05 15.62
C GLN A 1000 17.19 -17.31 15.21
N ALA A 1001 17.99 -17.83 16.15
CA ALA A 1001 19.40 -18.15 15.91
C ALA A 1001 19.59 -19.40 15.03
N ALA A 1002 18.72 -20.40 15.13
CA ALA A 1002 18.83 -21.64 14.37
C ALA A 1002 18.74 -21.43 12.84
N PRO A 1003 17.75 -20.71 12.28
CA PRO A 1003 17.73 -20.36 10.85
C PRO A 1003 18.97 -19.59 10.41
N LEU A 1004 19.45 -18.64 11.24
CA LEU A 1004 20.66 -17.86 10.94
C LEU A 1004 21.88 -18.78 10.81
N SER A 1005 22.01 -19.80 11.66
CA SER A 1005 23.11 -20.77 11.61
C SER A 1005 23.07 -21.69 10.38
N LYS A 1006 21.89 -21.87 9.76
CA LYS A 1006 21.66 -22.74 8.59
C LYS A 1006 21.69 -21.97 7.26
N TYR A 1007 21.70 -20.63 7.28
CA TYR A 1007 21.61 -19.81 6.09
C TYR A 1007 22.94 -19.74 5.33
N SER A 1008 22.99 -20.38 4.15
CA SER A 1008 24.22 -20.52 3.36
C SER A 1008 24.72 -19.21 2.75
N ARG A 1009 23.82 -18.27 2.43
CA ARG A 1009 24.13 -16.99 1.76
C ARG A 1009 24.41 -15.85 2.73
N LEU A 1010 24.74 -16.15 3.99
CA LEU A 1010 25.03 -15.11 4.99
C LEU A 1010 26.23 -14.22 4.59
N HIS A 1011 27.16 -14.77 3.82
CA HIS A 1011 28.33 -14.07 3.28
C HIS A 1011 27.99 -13.05 2.18
N ASP A 1012 26.78 -13.11 1.58
CA ASP A 1012 26.33 -12.12 0.59
C ASP A 1012 25.91 -10.79 1.26
N HIS A 1013 25.77 -10.76 2.60
CA HIS A 1013 25.34 -9.59 3.35
C HIS A 1013 26.50 -8.90 4.07
N ASP A 1014 26.54 -7.56 4.06
CA ASP A 1014 27.53 -6.79 4.83
C ASP A 1014 27.16 -6.75 6.32
N LEU A 1015 27.73 -7.69 7.08
CA LEU A 1015 27.60 -7.79 8.54
C LEU A 1015 28.85 -7.29 9.28
N SER A 1016 29.70 -6.50 8.63
CA SER A 1016 30.99 -6.04 9.19
C SER A 1016 30.86 -5.20 10.46
N ASN A 1017 29.72 -4.49 10.64
CA ASN A 1017 29.49 -3.68 11.83
C ASN A 1017 28.94 -4.47 13.03
N LEU A 1018 28.54 -5.74 12.84
CA LEU A 1018 28.04 -6.58 13.93
C LEU A 1018 29.18 -6.91 14.89
N LYS A 1019 29.05 -6.52 16.16
CA LYS A 1019 30.08 -6.71 17.20
C LYS A 1019 29.70 -7.81 18.18
N THR A 1020 28.41 -7.90 18.51
CA THR A 1020 27.93 -8.78 19.58
C THR A 1020 26.63 -9.47 19.18
N LEU A 1021 26.57 -10.80 19.40
CA LEU A 1021 25.38 -11.63 19.25
C LEU A 1021 25.21 -12.47 20.50
N PHE A 1022 24.14 -12.21 21.26
CA PHE A 1022 23.77 -13.01 22.41
C PHE A 1022 22.53 -13.86 22.15
N MET A 1023 22.53 -15.07 22.70
CA MET A 1023 21.40 -16.00 22.65
C MET A 1023 20.90 -16.31 24.05
N GLY A 1024 19.59 -16.43 24.26
CA GLY A 1024 19.07 -16.75 25.59
C GLY A 1024 17.57 -16.96 25.65
N ALA A 1025 17.04 -16.97 26.88
CA ALA A 1025 15.63 -17.23 27.24
C ALA A 1025 15.12 -18.66 27.02
N ALA A 1026 15.85 -19.52 26.30
CA ALA A 1026 15.60 -20.95 26.17
C ALA A 1026 16.93 -21.70 25.92
N PRO A 1027 16.98 -23.03 26.10
CA PRO A 1027 18.18 -23.82 25.85
C PRO A 1027 18.73 -23.60 24.43
N VAL A 1028 20.03 -23.31 24.34
CA VAL A 1028 20.72 -23.12 23.06
C VAL A 1028 21.58 -24.36 22.77
N SER A 1029 21.33 -24.99 21.62
CA SER A 1029 22.13 -26.12 21.16
C SER A 1029 23.61 -25.70 20.95
N PRO A 1030 24.59 -26.48 21.48
CA PRO A 1030 26.01 -26.24 21.23
C PRO A 1030 26.36 -26.19 19.74
N GLN A 1031 25.67 -26.98 18.91
CA GLN A 1031 25.87 -27.04 17.46
C GLN A 1031 25.49 -25.70 16.78
N VAL A 1032 24.38 -25.08 17.19
CA VAL A 1032 23.95 -23.77 16.67
C VAL A 1032 24.98 -22.69 17.01
N GLN A 1033 25.45 -22.64 18.26
CA GLN A 1033 26.48 -21.69 18.68
C GLN A 1033 27.80 -21.92 17.93
N ALA A 1034 28.24 -23.18 17.79
CA ALA A 1034 29.46 -23.51 17.06
C ALA A 1034 29.39 -23.03 15.61
N LYS A 1035 28.25 -23.25 14.94
CA LYS A 1035 28.08 -22.86 13.55
C LYS A 1035 28.04 -21.33 13.36
N LEU A 1036 27.40 -20.61 14.27
CA LEU A 1036 27.41 -19.14 14.24
C LEU A 1036 28.83 -18.58 14.47
N CYS A 1037 29.61 -19.17 15.39
CA CYS A 1037 31.02 -18.82 15.60
C CYS A 1037 31.92 -19.08 14.38
N GLU A 1038 31.56 -20.04 13.53
CA GLU A 1038 32.23 -20.31 12.26
C GLU A 1038 31.86 -19.26 11.21
N LEU A 1039 30.56 -18.96 11.06
CA LEU A 1039 30.04 -18.04 10.06
C LEU A 1039 30.40 -16.56 10.35
N LEU A 1040 30.55 -16.19 11.63
CA LEU A 1040 30.76 -14.82 12.08
C LEU A 1040 32.04 -14.72 12.94
N PRO A 1041 33.23 -14.83 12.34
CA PRO A 1041 34.46 -15.03 13.10
C PRO A 1041 34.87 -13.85 13.97
N GLY A 1042 34.50 -12.61 13.58
CA GLY A 1042 34.81 -11.37 14.29
C GLY A 1042 33.77 -10.90 15.30
N VAL A 1043 32.69 -11.68 15.50
CA VAL A 1043 31.56 -11.30 16.38
C VAL A 1043 31.69 -11.99 17.74
N ARG A 1044 31.39 -11.26 18.82
CA ARG A 1044 31.30 -11.81 20.17
C ARG A 1044 30.03 -12.63 20.33
N ILE A 1045 30.16 -13.94 20.46
CA ILE A 1045 29.02 -14.88 20.49
C ILE A 1045 29.00 -15.65 21.80
N GLY A 1046 27.87 -15.61 22.50
CA GLY A 1046 27.67 -16.35 23.74
C GLY A 1046 26.22 -16.39 24.20
N GLN A 1047 25.99 -17.03 25.35
CA GLN A 1047 24.65 -17.21 25.89
C GLN A 1047 24.38 -16.31 27.10
N ILE A 1048 23.09 -16.11 27.38
CA ILE A 1048 22.55 -15.40 28.54
C ILE A 1048 21.51 -16.32 29.19
N TYR A 1049 21.66 -16.56 30.50
CA TYR A 1049 20.70 -17.31 31.30
C TYR A 1049 20.04 -16.43 32.35
N GLY A 1050 18.77 -16.72 32.60
CA GLY A 1050 17.91 -15.83 33.32
C GLY A 1050 16.49 -16.33 33.50
N MET A 1051 15.77 -15.70 34.44
CA MET A 1051 14.37 -15.96 34.73
C MET A 1051 13.64 -14.68 35.14
N THR A 1052 12.31 -14.67 35.03
CA THR A 1052 11.47 -13.51 35.36
C THR A 1052 11.59 -13.10 36.82
N GLU A 1053 11.75 -14.08 37.71
CA GLU A 1053 11.90 -13.94 39.16
C GLU A 1053 13.24 -13.31 39.56
N MET A 1054 14.22 -13.23 38.66
CA MET A 1054 15.50 -12.56 38.85
C MET A 1054 15.66 -11.30 37.99
N THR A 1055 14.54 -10.71 37.56
CA THR A 1055 14.51 -9.49 36.73
C THR A 1055 15.39 -9.66 35.48
N THR A 1056 15.19 -10.79 34.80
CA THR A 1056 15.90 -11.23 33.59
C THR A 1056 17.21 -11.96 33.87
N VAL A 1057 18.37 -11.31 33.94
CA VAL A 1057 19.67 -12.00 33.77
C VAL A 1057 20.30 -12.43 35.09
N ILE A 1058 20.74 -13.70 35.16
CA ILE A 1058 21.52 -14.29 36.26
C ILE A 1058 22.99 -14.43 35.86
N SER A 1059 23.24 -15.05 34.70
CA SER A 1059 24.59 -15.26 34.16
C SER A 1059 24.64 -14.91 32.68
N MET A 1060 25.83 -14.53 32.21
CA MET A 1060 26.08 -14.21 30.80
C MET A 1060 27.55 -14.47 30.45
N MET A 1061 27.84 -14.59 29.15
CA MET A 1061 29.23 -14.65 28.66
C MET A 1061 30.07 -13.53 29.28
N ALA A 1062 31.26 -13.88 29.76
CA ALA A 1062 32.09 -12.96 30.50
C ALA A 1062 32.68 -11.87 29.58
N ALA A 1063 32.91 -10.67 30.12
CA ALA A 1063 33.35 -9.51 29.33
C ALA A 1063 34.80 -9.64 28.80
N ASP A 1064 35.59 -10.54 29.37
CA ASP A 1064 36.93 -10.94 28.92
C ASP A 1064 36.89 -12.02 27.83
N GLN A 1065 35.74 -12.63 27.55
CA GLN A 1065 35.57 -13.65 26.53
C GLN A 1065 35.14 -13.04 25.19
N GLN A 1066 35.82 -13.44 24.12
CA GLN A 1066 35.35 -13.23 22.74
C GLN A 1066 34.28 -14.25 22.36
N ARG A 1067 34.41 -15.49 22.85
CA ARG A 1067 33.47 -16.60 22.59
C ARG A 1067 33.14 -17.30 23.88
N GLY A 1068 31.85 -17.50 24.14
CA GLY A 1068 31.41 -18.33 25.26
C GLY A 1068 31.78 -19.79 24.99
N PRO A 1069 32.18 -20.56 26.02
CA PRO A 1069 32.33 -22.01 25.88
C PRO A 1069 31.04 -22.64 25.34
N LEU A 1070 31.17 -23.69 24.51
CA LEU A 1070 30.00 -24.34 23.90
C LEU A 1070 29.12 -24.95 25.00
N GLY A 1071 27.83 -24.61 24.99
CA GLY A 1071 26.88 -25.04 26.03
C GLY A 1071 26.96 -24.27 27.35
N SER A 1072 27.88 -23.30 27.49
CA SER A 1072 27.94 -22.43 28.66
C SER A 1072 26.90 -21.31 28.60
N SER A 1073 26.17 -21.17 29.70
CA SER A 1073 25.30 -20.04 30.03
C SER A 1073 26.06 -18.86 30.68
N GLY A 1074 27.39 -18.94 30.69
CA GLY A 1074 28.30 -17.88 31.12
C GLY A 1074 28.58 -17.86 32.62
N ARG A 1075 29.12 -16.73 33.08
CA ARG A 1075 29.47 -16.49 34.50
C ARG A 1075 28.42 -15.62 35.19
N LEU A 1076 28.33 -15.76 36.51
CA LEU A 1076 27.40 -14.97 37.33
C LEU A 1076 27.66 -13.47 37.19
N LEU A 1077 26.57 -12.70 37.16
CA LEU A 1077 26.65 -11.25 37.17
C LEU A 1077 27.15 -10.71 38.52
N PRO A 1078 27.87 -9.57 38.51
CA PRO A 1078 28.25 -8.90 39.75
C PRO A 1078 27.04 -8.58 40.65
N GLY A 1079 27.16 -8.94 41.93
CA GLY A 1079 26.10 -8.78 42.93
C GLY A 1079 25.10 -9.94 43.00
N ILE A 1080 25.27 -11.00 42.19
CA ILE A 1080 24.51 -12.24 42.30
C ILE A 1080 25.39 -13.31 42.95
N GLU A 1081 24.85 -13.95 43.98
CA GLU A 1081 25.40 -15.12 44.64
C GLU A 1081 24.61 -16.35 44.19
N ALA A 1082 25.29 -17.47 44.01
CA ALA A 1082 24.64 -18.74 43.67
C ALA A 1082 25.21 -19.88 44.50
N ARG A 1083 24.36 -20.87 44.78
CA ARG A 1083 24.74 -22.16 45.36
C ARG A 1083 24.07 -23.27 44.55
N ILE A 1084 24.75 -24.41 44.43
CA ILE A 1084 24.20 -25.60 43.80
C ILE A 1084 23.86 -26.59 44.90
N VAL A 1085 22.59 -26.96 45.01
CA VAL A 1085 22.05 -27.82 46.07
C VAL A 1085 21.69 -29.18 45.48
N LYS A 1086 22.28 -30.26 46.00
CA LYS A 1086 21.95 -31.63 45.60
C LYS A 1086 20.58 -32.04 46.15
N LEU A 1087 20.04 -33.16 45.65
CA LEU A 1087 18.75 -33.71 46.10
C LEU A 1087 18.70 -34.05 47.60
N ASP A 1088 19.86 -34.34 48.21
CA ASP A 1088 20.00 -34.62 49.65
C ASP A 1088 20.12 -33.34 50.51
N GLY A 1089 20.08 -32.15 49.89
CA GLY A 1089 20.22 -30.86 50.55
C GLY A 1089 21.66 -30.40 50.79
N THR A 1090 22.67 -31.18 50.39
CA THR A 1090 24.09 -30.79 50.49
C THR A 1090 24.53 -29.89 49.33
N LEU A 1091 25.65 -29.17 49.50
CA LEU A 1091 26.21 -28.34 48.43
C LEU A 1091 27.01 -29.20 47.45
N ALA A 1092 26.83 -28.96 46.15
CA ALA A 1092 27.62 -29.59 45.10
C ALA A 1092 29.02 -29.00 44.99
N ALA A 1093 30.02 -29.85 44.77
CA ALA A 1093 31.37 -29.43 44.40
C ALA A 1093 31.40 -29.01 42.90
N PRO A 1094 32.42 -28.25 42.46
CA PRO A 1094 32.59 -27.94 41.04
C PRO A 1094 32.59 -29.21 40.17
N GLY A 1095 31.82 -29.20 39.09
CA GLY A 1095 31.62 -30.34 38.18
C GLY A 1095 30.48 -31.29 38.58
N GLU A 1096 29.92 -31.18 39.79
CA GLU A 1096 28.78 -32.00 40.22
C GLU A 1096 27.43 -31.31 39.91
N PRO A 1097 26.41 -32.07 39.49
CA PRO A 1097 25.11 -31.51 39.17
C PRO A 1097 24.23 -31.27 40.42
N GLY A 1098 23.41 -30.22 40.38
CA GLY A 1098 22.38 -29.97 41.40
C GLY A 1098 21.49 -28.78 41.04
N GLU A 1099 20.54 -28.44 41.92
CA GLU A 1099 19.64 -27.30 41.76
C GLU A 1099 20.37 -25.97 41.92
N LEU A 1100 20.21 -25.08 40.94
CA LEU A 1100 20.70 -23.71 41.06
C LEU A 1100 19.79 -22.90 41.98
N VAL A 1101 20.36 -22.35 43.04
CA VAL A 1101 19.67 -21.44 43.95
C VAL A 1101 20.45 -20.13 44.01
N VAL A 1102 19.78 -19.01 43.74
CA VAL A 1102 20.43 -17.70 43.56
C VAL A 1102 19.92 -16.65 44.53
N ARG A 1103 20.77 -15.68 44.86
CA ARG A 1103 20.44 -14.54 45.70
C ARG A 1103 21.06 -13.29 45.11
N GLY A 1104 20.31 -12.20 45.05
CA GLY A 1104 20.85 -10.94 44.56
C GLY A 1104 19.84 -9.81 44.62
N PRO A 1105 20.28 -8.57 44.41
CA PRO A 1105 19.42 -7.39 44.48
C PRO A 1105 18.41 -7.33 43.33
N ALA A 1106 18.57 -8.14 42.29
CA ALA A 1106 17.63 -8.25 41.16
C ALA A 1106 16.49 -9.25 41.39
N ALA A 1107 16.45 -9.93 42.55
CA ALA A 1107 15.36 -10.84 42.88
C ALA A 1107 14.03 -10.09 42.98
N ALA A 1108 12.98 -10.67 42.41
CA ALA A 1108 11.61 -10.21 42.57
C ALA A 1108 11.18 -10.31 44.04
N LEU A 1109 10.18 -9.50 44.43
CA LEU A 1109 9.62 -9.50 45.77
C LEU A 1109 8.81 -10.76 46.09
N GLY A 1110 8.32 -11.44 45.05
CA GLY A 1110 7.44 -12.59 45.14
C GLY A 1110 6.47 -12.65 43.97
N TYR A 1111 5.49 -13.56 44.05
CA TYR A 1111 4.38 -13.62 43.10
C TYR A 1111 3.18 -12.81 43.60
N TRP A 1112 2.63 -11.98 42.72
CA TRP A 1112 1.47 -11.13 43.01
C TRP A 1112 0.26 -11.97 43.41
N GLN A 1113 -0.34 -11.65 44.56
CA GLN A 1113 -1.52 -12.34 45.13
C GLN A 1113 -1.38 -13.87 45.23
N ASN A 1114 -0.16 -14.40 45.29
CA ASN A 1114 0.09 -15.85 45.38
C ASN A 1114 1.16 -16.17 46.46
N PRO A 1115 0.79 -16.15 47.76
CA PRO A 1115 1.72 -16.38 48.86
C PRO A 1115 2.28 -17.81 48.88
N ALA A 1116 1.48 -18.81 48.48
CA ALA A 1116 1.91 -20.21 48.43
C ALA A 1116 3.07 -20.39 47.44
N ALA A 1117 2.91 -19.93 46.20
CA ALA A 1117 3.99 -19.98 45.21
C ALA A 1117 5.19 -19.14 45.62
N SER A 1118 4.96 -18.00 46.30
CA SER A 1118 6.04 -17.13 46.78
C SER A 1118 6.90 -17.85 47.83
N SER A 1119 6.27 -18.53 48.79
CA SER A 1119 6.98 -19.28 49.84
C SER A 1119 7.74 -20.51 49.30
N GLU A 1120 7.33 -21.06 48.16
CA GLU A 1120 8.00 -22.20 47.52
C GLU A 1120 9.27 -21.76 46.76
N THR A 1121 9.19 -20.63 46.06
CA THR A 1121 10.27 -20.12 45.20
C THR A 1121 11.28 -19.25 45.95
N PHE A 1122 10.81 -18.40 46.87
CA PHE A 1122 11.63 -17.43 47.61
C PHE A 1122 11.80 -17.90 49.06
N VAL A 1123 12.88 -18.64 49.33
CA VAL A 1123 13.15 -19.27 50.64
C VAL A 1123 14.37 -18.60 51.28
N ASP A 1124 14.20 -17.99 52.46
CA ASP A 1124 15.28 -17.34 53.21
C ASP A 1124 16.12 -16.33 52.39
N GLY A 1125 15.46 -15.61 51.48
CA GLY A 1125 16.10 -14.64 50.57
C GLY A 1125 16.84 -15.27 49.38
N TRP A 1126 16.74 -16.59 49.22
CA TRP A 1126 17.23 -17.34 48.07
C TRP A 1126 16.08 -17.70 47.12
N VAL A 1127 16.32 -17.53 45.83
CA VAL A 1127 15.41 -17.91 44.75
C VAL A 1127 15.79 -19.29 44.23
N ARG A 1128 14.89 -20.26 44.40
CA ARG A 1128 15.01 -21.59 43.81
C ARG A 1128 14.65 -21.50 42.34
N THR A 1129 15.63 -21.73 41.46
CA THR A 1129 15.41 -21.62 40.01
C THR A 1129 14.57 -22.80 39.49
N GLY A 1130 14.67 -23.95 40.16
CA GLY A 1130 14.13 -25.21 39.64
C GLY A 1130 14.90 -25.75 38.43
N ASP A 1131 16.09 -25.20 38.12
CA ASP A 1131 16.96 -25.66 37.04
C ASP A 1131 18.15 -26.43 37.62
N GLN A 1132 18.47 -27.58 37.02
CA GLN A 1132 19.64 -28.38 37.31
C GLN A 1132 20.83 -27.85 36.51
N VAL A 1133 21.91 -27.52 37.20
CA VAL A 1133 23.12 -26.96 36.59
C VAL A 1133 24.39 -27.64 37.10
N ILE A 1134 25.46 -27.50 36.33
CA ILE A 1134 26.83 -27.78 36.76
C ILE A 1134 27.60 -26.46 36.76
N LEU A 1135 28.31 -26.17 37.86
CA LEU A 1135 29.31 -25.11 37.90
C LEU A 1135 30.68 -25.72 37.61
N THR A 1136 31.32 -25.28 36.54
CA THR A 1136 32.68 -25.72 36.17
C THR A 1136 33.73 -25.10 37.09
N ALA A 1137 34.97 -25.62 37.03
CA ALA A 1137 36.10 -25.06 37.79
C ALA A 1137 36.42 -23.59 37.38
N GLU A 1138 36.07 -23.21 36.15
CA GLU A 1138 36.25 -21.87 35.59
C GLU A 1138 35.07 -20.92 35.90
N ASN A 1139 34.17 -21.32 36.80
CA ASN A 1139 32.93 -20.60 37.18
C ASN A 1139 31.92 -20.39 36.03
N GLU A 1140 31.97 -21.23 35.00
CA GLU A 1140 30.95 -21.27 33.94
C GLU A 1140 29.76 -22.11 34.39
N VAL A 1141 28.56 -21.58 34.17
CA VAL A 1141 27.28 -22.26 34.47
C VAL A 1141 26.84 -23.06 33.24
N LEU A 1142 26.73 -24.37 33.39
CA LEU A 1142 26.16 -25.27 32.38
C LEU A 1142 24.75 -25.65 32.83
N VAL A 1143 23.73 -25.17 32.14
CA VAL A 1143 22.34 -25.54 32.41
C VAL A 1143 22.08 -26.90 31.77
N GLN A 1144 21.73 -27.90 32.58
CA GLN A 1144 21.47 -29.26 32.11
C GLN A 1144 19.99 -29.46 31.78
N ASP A 1145 19.11 -29.19 32.75
CA ASP A 1145 17.67 -29.46 32.61
C ASP A 1145 16.84 -28.74 33.68
N ARG A 1146 15.50 -28.90 33.67
CA ARG A 1146 14.57 -28.43 34.71
C ARG A 1146 14.18 -29.54 35.67
N LEU A 1147 14.27 -29.27 36.98
CA LEU A 1147 13.92 -30.20 38.07
C LEU A 1147 12.41 -30.42 38.24
N LYS A 1148 11.58 -29.42 37.90
CA LYS A 1148 10.13 -29.60 37.82
C LYS A 1148 9.78 -30.15 36.43
N VAL A 1149 9.38 -31.43 36.43
CA VAL A 1149 9.15 -32.33 35.29
C VAL A 1149 8.53 -31.68 34.04
N GLU A 1150 9.26 -31.77 32.92
CA GLU A 1150 8.79 -32.42 31.69
C GLU A 1150 9.69 -33.62 31.30
N PHE A 1151 10.29 -34.32 32.28
CA PHE A 1151 10.94 -35.61 31.98
C PHE A 1151 9.90 -36.65 31.56
N LEU A 1152 10.15 -37.30 30.43
CA LEU A 1152 9.37 -38.45 30.00
C LEU A 1152 9.79 -39.67 30.80
N LYS A 1153 8.84 -40.27 31.53
CA LYS A 1153 9.08 -41.48 32.33
C LYS A 1153 8.91 -42.72 31.46
N VAL A 1154 9.94 -43.01 30.66
CA VAL A 1154 9.95 -44.15 29.73
C VAL A 1154 10.55 -45.37 30.42
N LYS A 1155 9.73 -46.37 30.77
CA LYS A 1155 10.15 -47.62 31.42
C LYS A 1155 10.98 -47.43 32.69
N GLY A 1156 10.72 -46.36 33.44
CA GLY A 1156 11.44 -46.01 34.67
C GLY A 1156 12.72 -45.18 34.44
N PHE A 1157 13.09 -44.90 33.19
CA PHE A 1157 14.12 -43.92 32.85
C PHE A 1157 13.52 -42.52 32.74
N GLN A 1158 14.27 -41.50 33.15
CA GLN A 1158 13.94 -40.10 32.92
C GLN A 1158 14.60 -39.67 31.62
N VAL A 1159 13.79 -39.38 30.60
CA VAL A 1159 14.26 -38.95 29.28
C VAL A 1159 13.94 -37.46 29.11
N ALA A 1160 14.95 -36.65 28.81
CA ALA A 1160 14.80 -35.22 28.59
C ALA A 1160 14.27 -34.93 27.16
N PRO A 1161 13.13 -34.23 27.00
CA PRO A 1161 12.63 -33.83 25.68
C PRO A 1161 13.64 -32.98 24.89
N ALA A 1162 14.33 -32.05 25.57
CA ALA A 1162 15.29 -31.15 24.95
C ALA A 1162 16.48 -31.88 24.29
N GLU A 1163 16.90 -33.03 24.84
CA GLU A 1163 17.96 -33.85 24.23
C GLU A 1163 17.47 -34.51 22.93
N LEU A 1164 16.23 -35.01 22.93
CA LEU A 1164 15.59 -35.57 21.75
C LEU A 1164 15.36 -34.49 20.67
N GLU A 1165 14.88 -33.31 21.06
CA GLU A 1165 14.70 -32.16 20.18
C GLU A 1165 16.03 -31.70 19.57
N GLY A 1166 17.08 -31.54 20.39
CA GLY A 1166 18.42 -31.18 19.92
C GLY A 1166 18.98 -32.17 18.90
N THR A 1167 18.70 -33.47 19.09
CA THR A 1167 19.09 -34.52 18.14
C THR A 1167 18.30 -34.43 16.84
N LEU A 1168 16.97 -34.23 16.92
CA LEU A 1168 16.09 -34.10 15.75
C LEU A 1168 16.39 -32.83 14.93
N LEU A 1169 16.68 -31.71 15.58
CA LEU A 1169 17.06 -30.44 14.94
C LEU A 1169 18.36 -30.54 14.11
N GLY A 1170 19.19 -31.55 14.38
CA GLY A 1170 20.39 -31.89 13.62
C GLY A 1170 20.11 -32.58 12.28
N HIS A 1171 18.90 -33.08 12.03
CA HIS A 1171 18.54 -33.75 10.78
C HIS A 1171 18.26 -32.73 9.66
N THR A 1172 18.78 -32.97 8.45
CA THR A 1172 18.70 -32.02 7.32
C THR A 1172 17.27 -31.72 6.85
N ASP A 1173 16.37 -32.68 7.01
CA ASP A 1173 14.96 -32.54 6.63
C ASP A 1173 14.08 -31.88 7.71
N VAL A 1174 14.64 -31.56 8.88
CA VAL A 1174 13.93 -30.98 10.03
C VAL A 1174 14.30 -29.50 10.19
N VAL A 1175 13.28 -28.64 10.11
CA VAL A 1175 13.41 -27.19 10.38
C VAL A 1175 13.23 -26.91 11.86
N ASP A 1176 12.23 -27.53 12.47
CA ASP A 1176 11.87 -27.36 13.87
C ASP A 1176 11.20 -28.63 14.41
N CYS A 1177 11.22 -28.84 15.72
CA CYS A 1177 10.54 -29.97 16.35
C CYS A 1177 10.18 -29.71 17.81
N CYS A 1178 9.17 -30.43 18.29
CA CYS A 1178 8.78 -30.46 19.70
C CYS A 1178 8.52 -31.90 20.13
N VAL A 1179 9.01 -32.31 21.30
CA VAL A 1179 8.84 -33.65 21.85
C VAL A 1179 7.97 -33.62 23.10
N VAL A 1180 6.90 -34.42 23.10
CA VAL A 1180 5.97 -34.55 24.22
C VAL A 1180 5.82 -36.00 24.66
N GLY A 1181 5.34 -36.19 25.89
CA GLY A 1181 5.02 -37.51 26.43
C GLY A 1181 3.62 -37.97 26.07
N VAL A 1182 3.50 -39.19 25.57
CA VAL A 1182 2.20 -39.87 25.43
C VAL A 1182 2.15 -41.04 26.39
N LEU A 1183 1.05 -41.17 27.12
CA LEU A 1183 0.83 -42.28 28.05
C LEU A 1183 0.77 -43.61 27.29
N ASP A 1184 1.58 -44.57 27.74
CA ASP A 1184 1.64 -45.94 27.22
C ASP A 1184 1.47 -46.93 28.37
N GLU A 1185 0.47 -47.82 28.26
CA GLU A 1185 0.08 -48.75 29.33
C GLU A 1185 1.22 -49.66 29.82
N ARG A 1186 2.25 -49.92 28.99
CA ARG A 1186 3.37 -50.81 29.34
C ARG A 1186 4.63 -50.07 29.72
N ARG A 1187 4.84 -48.86 29.19
CA ARG A 1187 6.10 -48.11 29.29
C ARG A 1187 5.98 -46.88 30.17
N GLY A 1188 4.79 -46.58 30.70
CA GLY A 1188 4.51 -45.34 31.41
C GLY A 1188 4.27 -44.24 30.41
N GLU A 1189 5.35 -43.64 29.90
CA GLU A 1189 5.31 -42.64 28.85
C GLU A 1189 6.19 -43.04 27.66
N VAL A 1190 5.84 -42.58 26.46
CA VAL A 1190 6.66 -42.69 25.25
C VAL A 1190 6.81 -41.32 24.59
N PRO A 1191 8.01 -40.97 24.07
CA PRO A 1191 8.22 -39.72 23.35
C PRO A 1191 7.46 -39.71 22.03
N LEU A 1192 6.67 -38.67 21.80
CA LEU A 1192 6.07 -38.31 20.52
C LEU A 1192 6.70 -37.00 20.04
N ALA A 1193 7.27 -37.01 18.83
CA ALA A 1193 7.84 -35.83 18.22
C ALA A 1193 6.89 -35.23 17.17
N TYR A 1194 6.58 -33.96 17.29
CA TYR A 1194 6.01 -33.13 16.22
C TYR A 1194 7.15 -32.49 15.44
N VAL A 1195 7.17 -32.65 14.12
CA VAL A 1195 8.29 -32.24 13.27
C VAL A 1195 7.82 -31.33 12.15
N VAL A 1196 8.50 -30.20 11.97
CA VAL A 1196 8.31 -29.30 10.82
C VAL A 1196 9.33 -29.64 9.74
N LEU A 1197 8.85 -30.15 8.61
CA LEU A 1197 9.70 -30.49 7.47
C LEU A 1197 10.24 -29.25 6.75
N SER A 1198 11.48 -29.35 6.27
CA SER A 1198 12.07 -28.39 5.34
C SER A 1198 11.24 -28.26 4.06
N PRO A 1199 11.24 -27.11 3.36
CA PRO A 1199 10.49 -26.95 2.11
C PRO A 1199 10.81 -28.06 1.10
N ALA A 1200 12.09 -28.39 0.93
CA ALA A 1200 12.53 -29.48 0.06
C ALA A 1200 12.02 -30.86 0.51
N ALA A 1201 12.00 -31.15 1.83
CA ALA A 1201 11.46 -32.40 2.36
C ALA A 1201 9.93 -32.47 2.22
N ARG A 1202 9.24 -31.35 2.43
CA ARG A 1202 7.78 -31.22 2.25
C ARG A 1202 7.38 -31.47 0.80
N ASP A 1203 8.08 -30.86 -0.16
CA ASP A 1203 7.83 -31.06 -1.58
C ASP A 1203 8.11 -32.51 -1.99
N ARG A 1204 9.15 -33.14 -1.44
CA ARG A 1204 9.42 -34.57 -1.67
C ARG A 1204 8.32 -35.46 -1.09
N ALA A 1205 7.86 -35.18 0.13
CA ALA A 1205 6.78 -35.92 0.80
C ALA A 1205 5.43 -35.80 0.06
N GLN A 1206 5.15 -34.64 -0.55
CA GLN A 1206 3.92 -34.41 -1.31
C GLN A 1206 3.89 -35.11 -2.68
N ARG A 1207 5.05 -35.49 -3.24
CA ARG A 1207 5.14 -36.15 -4.56
C ARG A 1207 4.72 -37.61 -4.53
N SER A 1208 4.91 -38.33 -3.41
CA SER A 1208 4.42 -39.70 -3.26
C SER A 1208 4.38 -40.14 -1.79
N THR A 1209 3.45 -41.06 -1.48
CA THR A 1209 3.36 -41.70 -0.16
C THR A 1209 4.64 -42.45 0.21
N GLN A 1210 5.35 -43.02 -0.77
CA GLN A 1210 6.61 -43.73 -0.55
C GLN A 1210 7.73 -42.79 -0.09
N ALA A 1211 7.85 -41.61 -0.70
CA ALA A 1211 8.85 -40.61 -0.31
C ALA A 1211 8.56 -40.05 1.10
N SER A 1212 7.28 -39.92 1.48
CA SER A 1212 6.91 -39.55 2.85
C SER A 1212 7.35 -40.60 3.87
N LEU A 1213 7.16 -41.89 3.57
CA LEU A 1213 7.59 -42.99 4.45
C LEU A 1213 9.11 -43.08 4.58
N GLU A 1214 9.86 -42.81 3.50
CA GLU A 1214 11.33 -42.76 3.52
C GLU A 1214 11.86 -41.61 4.38
N ILE A 1215 11.24 -40.43 4.30
CA ILE A 1215 11.57 -39.28 5.16
C ILE A 1215 11.25 -39.62 6.62
N GLU A 1216 10.08 -40.22 6.88
CA GLU A 1216 9.69 -40.64 8.23
C GLU A 1216 10.66 -41.71 8.80
N GLU A 1217 11.07 -42.70 7.99
CA GLU A 1217 12.09 -43.68 8.38
C GLU A 1217 13.45 -43.03 8.64
N SER A 1218 13.87 -42.07 7.80
CA SER A 1218 15.14 -41.35 7.99
C SER A 1218 15.17 -40.61 9.33
N ILE A 1219 14.07 -39.91 9.66
CA ILE A 1219 13.93 -39.19 10.93
C ILE A 1219 13.87 -40.18 12.10
N LYS A 1220 13.17 -41.32 11.96
CA LYS A 1220 13.12 -42.39 12.98
C LYS A 1220 14.46 -43.08 13.18
N LYS A 1221 15.32 -43.15 12.16
CA LYS A 1221 16.66 -43.75 12.20
C LYS A 1221 17.69 -42.91 12.96
N VAL A 1222 17.34 -41.70 13.41
CA VAL A 1222 18.17 -40.84 14.29
C VAL A 1222 18.31 -41.44 15.72
N GLN A 1223 18.27 -42.77 15.86
CA GLN A 1223 18.56 -43.48 17.09
C GLN A 1223 20.07 -43.52 17.38
N THR A 1224 20.48 -42.72 18.36
CA THR A 1224 21.66 -42.90 19.24
C THR A 1224 23.01 -43.14 18.55
N LEU A 1225 23.76 -42.05 18.32
CA LEU A 1225 25.21 -42.07 18.08
C LEU A 1225 26.04 -41.91 19.37
N HIS A 1226 25.44 -41.98 20.56
CA HIS A 1226 26.17 -42.01 21.84
C HIS A 1226 25.71 -43.22 22.67
N ARG A 1227 26.42 -44.34 22.51
CA ARG A 1227 26.60 -45.28 23.63
C ARG A 1227 27.60 -44.62 24.59
N PRO A 1228 27.36 -44.60 25.92
CA PRO A 1228 28.40 -44.26 26.87
C PRO A 1228 29.47 -45.36 26.80
N GLY A 1229 30.61 -45.04 26.20
CA GLY A 1229 31.82 -45.85 26.26
C GLY A 1229 32.66 -45.38 27.44
N THR A 1230 32.58 -46.13 28.54
CA THR A 1230 33.46 -46.16 29.73
C THR A 1230 33.72 -44.86 30.48
#